data_AF-A0A9Q0IUC9-F1
#
_entry.id   AF-A0A9Q0IUC9-F1
#
_cell.length_a   1.000
_cell.length_b   1.000
_cell.length_c   1.000
_cell.angle_alpha   90.00
_cell.angle_beta   90.00
_cell.angle_gamma   90.00
#
_symmetry.space_group_name_H-M   'P 1'
#
loop_
_entity.id
_entity.type
_entity.pdbx_description
1 polymer ?
#
loop_
_entity_poly.entity_id
_entity_poly.type
_entity_poly.pdbx_seq_one_letter_code
_entity_poly.pdbx_strand_id
1 'polypeptide(L)'
;MWGSPAGFLPAVCLLVFGSLPCCTPVRKASLAPPPIAPYFSTKGRYEEVNPHLIGDMDAVNRSVLRVPSQCHPVHLSVVVRHGTRNPTGKNVRLMRELYELVRRNATGGEPWVREIQDFHMWYTEDMDGRLVEKGVRDHRHLAVRLAKLFPSLVSEEMLRGGNISFITSSKHRCVNSTLAFKRGLTDLWGVQEEVKHEVNDSLMRFFERCARFIDEVDANPEATAELNKFNSGPEMQRVQEKMADRLGLQYHLVTSDMTWAAFHFCAYELAIKTLTSPWCKLLDETDAQVIEYANDLKQYWKRGYGHTISSRASCVLLQDLFSRLNTAAQENMSGRPVTEAVSIQVGHAETLLPLLTLLGLFRDAEPLTAGSYAAQAGRSFRTSRMLPYAANLAVALFDCGEAEGLRVQALLNEAPLAFPPGVDGGEGAVLYSDLRSHYQPLLMNCDSEKECQLKAEDKASALSHCDVEGMEASGVEASGVEASASEDWTSKGTLSWIHLKPASRSENLNKSTNVVYQAHHVSRNKRGQVVGTRGGFRGCTIWLTGLSGAGKTTISFALEEYLVSHGIPCYSLDGDNIRHGLNRNLGFSSLDREENIRRVAEVAKLFADAGLVCITSFISPFSKDRDEARKIHVSAGLPFFEVFVHASLEVCESRDVKGLYKKARSGEIKGFTGIDSDYECPDTSELVLKTGELTASECVQQVLELLQEQNIVPSGMLEDTNQLFVPENKLSLAIADAAILPIIPITKLDLQWVQVLSEGWASPLRGFMRERELLQVLHFGNLLDGGAINMTVPIVLPVSTHTKLELDGSAAIALEHQGVRVAILRKPEFYEHRKEERCARQWGTTCQHHPYIKMVMEGGDWLVGGDLEVLDRIRWNDGLDQYRLTPQELKQKFKDMKADAVFAFQLRNPVHNGHALLMQDTRRRMLERGYKNPVLLLHPLGGWTKDDDVPLDWRMKQHAAVLEEGVLDPASTVVAIFPSPMMYAGPTETKKDLYEPTHGAKVLTMAPGLTSVEIIPFRVAAYNLTKRAMDFYDKERHSEFEFISGTKMRKLARSGEDPPEGFMAPKAWKVLTDYYSSLQKD
;
A
#
# COMPACT_ATOMS: atom_id res chain seq x y z
N MET A 1 -16.49 -1.30 -67.40
CA MET A 1 -15.22 -1.12 -68.14
C MET A 1 -14.45 -0.03 -67.42
N TRP A 2 -13.37 -0.40 -66.71
CA TRP A 2 -11.98 -0.01 -67.05
C TRP A 2 -11.82 1.51 -67.07
N GLY A 3 -11.02 2.20 -66.26
CA GLY A 3 -9.80 1.87 -65.54
C GLY A 3 -9.06 3.22 -65.41
N SER A 4 -8.23 3.37 -64.38
CA SER A 4 -7.26 4.46 -64.25
C SER A 4 -6.40 4.59 -65.53
N PRO A 5 -5.73 5.72 -65.81
CA PRO A 5 -4.43 5.93 -65.15
C PRO A 5 -3.96 7.39 -64.93
N ALA A 6 -2.97 7.43 -64.05
CA ALA A 6 -1.93 8.41 -63.75
C ALA A 6 -1.52 9.45 -64.82
N GLY A 7 -1.03 10.59 -64.32
CA GLY A 7 0.30 11.08 -64.74
C GLY A 7 0.51 12.59 -64.90
N PHE A 8 1.41 13.11 -64.06
CA PHE A 8 2.39 14.18 -64.32
C PHE A 8 2.02 15.70 -64.18
N LEU A 9 2.59 16.27 -63.11
CA LEU A 9 3.08 17.65 -62.87
C LEU A 9 3.96 18.21 -64.04
N PRO A 10 4.39 19.50 -64.14
CA PRO A 10 4.62 20.51 -63.06
C PRO A 10 4.41 22.03 -63.38
N ALA A 11 4.76 22.88 -62.38
CA ALA A 11 5.32 24.26 -62.45
C ALA A 11 4.37 25.48 -62.70
N VAL A 12 4.48 26.68 -62.10
CA VAL A 12 5.50 27.37 -61.27
C VAL A 12 4.95 28.72 -60.70
N CYS A 13 5.38 29.06 -59.46
CA CYS A 13 5.62 30.35 -58.78
C CYS A 13 4.67 31.57 -58.73
N LEU A 14 4.49 32.13 -57.51
CA LEU A 14 5.04 33.43 -57.01
C LEU A 14 4.44 33.74 -55.60
N LEU A 15 5.17 33.54 -54.48
CA LEU A 15 5.98 34.49 -53.65
C LEU A 15 5.24 35.72 -53.05
N VAL A 16 5.24 35.84 -51.69
CA VAL A 16 5.85 36.93 -50.88
C VAL A 16 5.94 36.50 -49.39
N PHE A 17 7.04 36.91 -48.74
CA PHE A 17 7.63 36.48 -47.45
C PHE A 17 7.06 37.11 -46.15
N GLY A 18 7.27 36.42 -45.02
CA GLY A 18 7.29 36.99 -43.65
C GLY A 18 7.58 35.93 -42.58
N SER A 19 8.70 36.06 -41.88
CA SER A 19 9.48 35.07 -41.10
C SER A 19 8.94 34.66 -39.70
N LEU A 20 8.99 33.35 -39.40
CA LEU A 20 9.02 32.73 -38.06
C LEU A 20 10.07 31.59 -38.06
N PRO A 21 10.74 31.28 -36.93
CA PRO A 21 11.98 30.50 -36.89
C PRO A 21 11.78 29.00 -37.15
N CYS A 22 12.80 28.44 -37.77
CA CYS A 22 12.92 27.10 -38.33
C CYS A 22 12.60 25.97 -37.34
N CYS A 23 11.48 25.26 -37.53
CA CYS A 23 11.34 23.89 -37.03
C CYS A 23 12.17 22.96 -37.92
N THR A 24 13.19 22.33 -37.34
CA THR A 24 13.93 21.22 -37.94
C THR A 24 12.99 20.10 -38.38
N PRO A 25 13.22 19.43 -39.52
CA PRO A 25 12.38 18.31 -39.95
C PRO A 25 12.58 17.12 -39.01
N VAL A 26 11.52 16.70 -38.32
CA VAL A 26 11.47 15.42 -37.60
C VAL A 26 11.71 14.32 -38.64
N ARG A 27 12.88 13.68 -38.58
CA ARG A 27 13.18 12.48 -39.38
C ARG A 27 12.12 11.42 -39.06
N LYS A 28 11.45 10.91 -40.10
CA LYS A 28 10.59 9.72 -39.99
C LYS A 28 11.43 8.58 -39.42
N ALA A 29 11.15 8.17 -38.18
CA ALA A 29 11.70 6.96 -37.59
C ALA A 29 11.27 5.75 -38.45
N SER A 30 12.20 4.80 -38.66
CA SER A 30 11.91 3.52 -39.31
C SER A 30 10.79 2.79 -38.56
N LEU A 31 9.72 2.44 -39.29
CA LEU A 31 8.61 1.60 -38.79
C LEU A 31 9.01 0.11 -38.68
N ALA A 32 10.15 -0.31 -39.25
CA ALA A 32 10.62 -1.68 -39.15
C ALA A 32 11.26 -1.94 -37.78
N PRO A 33 10.95 -3.09 -37.13
CA PRO A 33 11.56 -3.46 -35.85
C PRO A 33 13.08 -3.63 -36.02
N PRO A 34 13.88 -3.33 -34.97
CA PRO A 34 15.33 -3.51 -35.02
C PRO A 34 15.69 -5.00 -35.13
N PRO A 35 16.84 -5.37 -35.73
CA PRO A 35 17.27 -6.76 -35.86
C PRO A 35 17.37 -7.52 -34.52
N ILE A 36 17.59 -6.79 -33.43
CA ILE A 36 17.66 -7.35 -32.07
C ILE A 36 16.29 -7.63 -31.41
N ALA A 37 15.18 -7.23 -32.04
CA ALA A 37 13.83 -7.39 -31.47
C ALA A 37 13.42 -8.83 -31.11
N PRO A 38 13.76 -9.86 -31.91
CA PRO A 38 13.40 -11.25 -31.60
C PRO A 38 14.02 -11.79 -30.31
N TYR A 39 14.98 -11.08 -29.71
CA TYR A 39 15.74 -11.55 -28.54
C TYR A 39 15.26 -10.93 -27.22
N PHE A 40 14.27 -10.02 -27.22
CA PHE A 40 13.85 -9.23 -26.03
C PHE A 40 13.20 -9.98 -24.86
N SER A 41 13.36 -11.30 -24.78
CA SER A 41 12.97 -12.13 -23.64
C SER A 41 11.57 -11.76 -23.09
N THR A 42 11.43 -11.63 -21.76
CA THR A 42 10.17 -11.24 -21.12
C THR A 42 9.75 -9.78 -21.38
N LYS A 43 10.51 -8.99 -22.13
CA LYS A 43 10.20 -7.60 -22.48
C LYS A 43 9.85 -7.43 -23.97
N GLY A 44 9.80 -8.53 -24.70
CA GLY A 44 9.41 -8.56 -26.10
C GLY A 44 7.95 -8.21 -26.33
N ARG A 45 7.70 -7.60 -27.49
CA ARG A 45 6.38 -7.33 -28.02
C ARG A 45 5.75 -8.63 -28.56
N TYR A 46 4.45 -8.80 -28.41
CA TYR A 46 3.75 -10.05 -28.81
C TYR A 46 3.90 -10.35 -30.30
N GLU A 47 3.92 -9.32 -31.13
CA GLU A 47 4.07 -9.40 -32.59
C GLU A 47 5.42 -9.99 -33.02
N GLU A 48 6.44 -10.05 -32.17
CA GLU A 48 7.73 -10.67 -32.52
C GLU A 48 7.63 -12.21 -32.62
N VAL A 49 6.69 -12.82 -31.90
CA VAL A 49 6.40 -14.26 -32.01
C VAL A 49 5.23 -14.53 -32.98
N ASN A 50 4.51 -13.48 -33.38
CA ASN A 50 3.42 -13.54 -34.36
C ASN A 50 3.55 -12.39 -35.40
N PRO A 51 4.54 -12.44 -36.31
CA PRO A 51 4.85 -11.31 -37.20
C PRO A 51 3.72 -10.88 -38.14
N HIS A 52 2.81 -11.81 -38.46
CA HIS A 52 1.64 -11.54 -39.29
C HIS A 52 0.68 -10.51 -38.66
N LEU A 53 0.72 -10.31 -37.33
CA LEU A 53 -0.12 -9.36 -36.62
C LEU A 53 0.30 -7.88 -36.79
N ILE A 54 1.48 -7.62 -37.37
CA ILE A 54 1.97 -6.25 -37.60
C ILE A 54 1.08 -5.52 -38.62
N GLY A 55 0.54 -6.24 -39.62
CA GLY A 55 -0.35 -5.66 -40.63
C GLY A 55 -1.83 -5.72 -40.27
N ASP A 56 -2.25 -6.75 -39.53
CA ASP A 56 -3.62 -6.95 -39.08
C ASP A 56 -3.61 -7.60 -37.68
N MET A 57 -3.88 -6.80 -36.65
CA MET A 57 -3.83 -7.24 -35.25
C MET A 57 -4.93 -8.26 -34.89
N ASP A 58 -5.99 -8.37 -35.71
CA ASP A 58 -7.10 -9.30 -35.49
C ASP A 58 -7.09 -10.48 -36.49
N ALA A 59 -5.99 -10.66 -37.23
CA ALA A 59 -5.79 -11.78 -38.13
C ALA A 59 -5.77 -13.11 -37.35
N VAL A 60 -6.45 -14.13 -37.86
CA VAL A 60 -6.50 -15.47 -37.27
C VAL A 60 -6.27 -16.51 -38.34
N ASN A 61 -5.33 -17.42 -38.09
CA ASN A 61 -5.12 -18.57 -38.95
C ASN A 61 -5.80 -19.81 -38.34
N ARG A 62 -6.96 -20.21 -38.86
CA ARG A 62 -7.69 -21.39 -38.35
C ARG A 62 -6.96 -22.72 -38.56
N SER A 63 -6.00 -22.80 -39.47
CA SER A 63 -5.21 -24.02 -39.71
C SER A 63 -4.30 -24.42 -38.53
N VAL A 64 -4.16 -23.55 -37.53
CA VAL A 64 -3.46 -23.89 -36.27
C VAL A 64 -4.24 -24.91 -35.43
N LEU A 65 -5.55 -25.02 -35.62
CA LEU A 65 -6.35 -26.07 -34.99
C LEU A 65 -6.18 -27.36 -35.80
N ARG A 66 -5.34 -28.26 -35.28
CA ARG A 66 -4.98 -29.53 -35.94
C ARG A 66 -5.82 -30.66 -35.34
N VAL A 67 -7.13 -30.55 -35.59
CA VAL A 67 -8.15 -31.49 -35.13
C VAL A 67 -8.85 -32.16 -36.33
N PRO A 68 -9.31 -33.41 -36.19
CA PRO A 68 -10.18 -34.04 -37.17
C PRO A 68 -11.43 -33.19 -37.47
N SER A 69 -11.93 -33.24 -38.70
CA SER A 69 -13.00 -32.37 -39.19
C SER A 69 -14.35 -32.55 -38.49
N GLN A 70 -14.59 -33.70 -37.88
CA GLN A 70 -15.79 -34.04 -37.12
C GLN A 70 -15.75 -33.54 -35.67
N CYS A 71 -14.60 -33.05 -35.21
CA CYS A 71 -14.43 -32.57 -33.85
C CYS A 71 -14.98 -31.15 -33.68
N HIS A 72 -15.65 -30.91 -32.56
CA HIS A 72 -16.11 -29.57 -32.18
C HIS A 72 -15.55 -29.19 -30.80
N PRO A 73 -15.20 -27.92 -30.57
CA PRO A 73 -14.62 -27.49 -29.30
C PRO A 73 -15.70 -27.43 -28.21
N VAL A 74 -15.35 -27.91 -27.01
CA VAL A 74 -16.25 -28.08 -25.86
C VAL A 74 -15.85 -27.19 -24.69
N HIS A 75 -14.54 -27.03 -24.46
CA HIS A 75 -14.01 -26.19 -23.38
C HIS A 75 -12.68 -25.56 -23.77
N LEU A 76 -12.42 -24.35 -23.30
CA LEU A 76 -11.19 -23.61 -23.53
C LEU A 76 -10.65 -23.01 -22.22
N SER A 77 -9.48 -23.45 -21.78
CA SER A 77 -8.76 -22.83 -20.67
C SER A 77 -7.57 -22.03 -21.19
N VAL A 78 -7.49 -20.73 -20.84
CA VAL A 78 -6.43 -19.82 -21.31
C VAL A 78 -5.73 -19.14 -20.15
N VAL A 79 -4.43 -19.43 -19.98
CA VAL A 79 -3.57 -18.73 -19.02
C VAL A 79 -2.74 -17.68 -19.78
N VAL A 80 -2.95 -16.41 -19.44
CA VAL A 80 -2.42 -15.26 -20.18
C VAL A 80 -1.53 -14.43 -19.28
N ARG A 81 -0.38 -14.00 -19.80
CA ARG A 81 0.48 -12.99 -19.18
C ARG A 81 -0.10 -11.60 -19.42
N HIS A 82 0.02 -10.69 -18.45
CA HIS A 82 -0.36 -9.29 -18.65
C HIS A 82 0.25 -8.65 -19.91
N GLY A 83 -0.41 -7.63 -20.44
CA GLY A 83 0.01 -6.90 -21.63
C GLY A 83 1.22 -5.98 -21.40
N THR A 84 1.61 -5.27 -22.45
CA THR A 84 2.73 -4.32 -22.43
C THR A 84 2.60 -3.30 -21.31
N ARG A 85 3.70 -3.03 -20.61
CA ARG A 85 3.75 -2.12 -19.44
C ARG A 85 5.00 -1.25 -19.44
N ASN A 86 4.95 -0.17 -18.66
CA ASN A 86 6.12 0.64 -18.31
C ASN A 86 7.17 -0.19 -17.54
N PRO A 87 8.45 0.23 -17.54
CA PRO A 87 9.49 -0.38 -16.72
C PRO A 87 9.16 -0.36 -15.22
N THR A 88 9.78 -1.26 -14.45
CA THR A 88 9.69 -1.17 -12.98
C THR A 88 10.64 -0.11 -12.45
N GLY A 89 10.41 0.42 -11.25
CA GLY A 89 11.28 1.43 -10.63
C GLY A 89 12.76 0.99 -10.58
N LYS A 90 13.02 -0.30 -10.30
CA LYS A 90 14.38 -0.88 -10.38
C LYS A 90 15.00 -0.72 -11.78
N ASN A 91 14.26 -1.03 -12.84
CA ASN A 91 14.76 -0.89 -14.21
C ASN A 91 14.93 0.59 -14.59
N VAL A 92 14.03 1.47 -14.16
CA VAL A 92 14.14 2.92 -14.41
C VAL A 92 15.43 3.48 -13.80
N ARG A 93 15.83 3.04 -12.60
CA ARG A 93 17.10 3.46 -11.99
C ARG A 93 18.32 3.04 -12.79
N LEU A 94 18.41 1.77 -13.17
CA LEU A 94 19.51 1.26 -14.02
C LEU A 94 19.56 1.98 -15.38
N MET A 95 18.40 2.18 -15.99
CA MET A 95 18.27 2.95 -17.24
C MET A 95 18.72 4.41 -17.07
N ARG A 96 18.40 5.04 -15.93
CA ARG A 96 18.82 6.42 -15.64
C ARG A 96 20.33 6.53 -15.42
N GLU A 97 20.95 5.55 -14.78
CA GLU A 97 22.40 5.52 -14.60
C GLU A 97 23.13 5.46 -15.96
N LEU A 98 22.71 4.56 -16.86
CA LEU A 98 23.24 4.51 -18.22
C LEU A 98 22.97 5.82 -18.99
N TYR A 99 21.76 6.36 -18.88
CA TYR A 99 21.37 7.61 -19.52
C TYR A 99 22.31 8.77 -19.16
N GLU A 100 22.56 8.96 -17.85
CA GLU A 100 23.44 10.02 -17.36
C GLU A 100 24.91 9.79 -17.76
N LEU A 101 25.37 8.53 -17.74
CA LEU A 101 26.73 8.19 -18.19
C LEU A 101 26.95 8.55 -19.66
N VAL A 102 26.02 8.15 -20.54
CA VAL A 102 26.13 8.45 -21.98
C VAL A 102 26.03 9.94 -22.24
N ARG A 103 25.11 10.64 -21.57
CA ARG A 103 24.90 12.07 -21.74
C ARG A 103 26.12 12.90 -21.35
N ARG A 104 26.84 12.52 -20.29
CA ARG A 104 27.97 13.30 -19.76
C ARG A 104 29.32 12.91 -20.36
N ASN A 105 29.53 11.64 -20.64
CA ASN A 105 30.88 11.10 -20.88
C ASN A 105 31.07 10.49 -22.26
N ALA A 106 30.01 10.19 -23.03
CA ALA A 106 30.18 9.56 -24.34
C ALA A 106 30.80 10.53 -25.36
N THR A 107 31.88 10.10 -26.01
CA THR A 107 32.59 10.85 -27.05
C THR A 107 32.58 10.14 -28.41
N GLY A 108 31.77 9.09 -28.55
CA GLY A 108 31.63 8.32 -29.80
C GLY A 108 31.29 9.21 -31.00
N GLY A 109 32.01 9.02 -32.11
CA GLY A 109 31.90 9.86 -33.32
C GLY A 109 30.67 9.58 -34.20
N GLU A 110 29.89 8.54 -33.88
CA GLU A 110 28.75 8.10 -34.67
C GLU A 110 27.54 9.05 -34.50
N PRO A 111 26.82 9.40 -35.57
CA PRO A 111 25.68 10.33 -35.49
C PRO A 111 24.57 9.91 -34.53
N TRP A 112 24.37 8.61 -34.35
CA TRP A 112 23.34 8.08 -33.46
C TRP A 112 23.69 8.18 -31.97
N VAL A 113 24.97 8.37 -31.62
CA VAL A 113 25.37 8.65 -30.23
C VAL A 113 24.82 10.00 -29.80
N ARG A 114 24.83 11.00 -30.70
CA ARG A 114 24.18 12.29 -30.46
C ARG A 114 22.66 12.16 -30.32
N GLU A 115 22.02 11.31 -31.13
CA GLU A 115 20.59 11.00 -30.99
C GLU A 115 20.26 10.42 -29.60
N ILE A 116 21.19 9.68 -28.99
CA ILE A 116 21.07 9.18 -27.61
C ILE A 116 21.30 10.30 -26.59
N GLN A 117 22.28 11.18 -26.78
CA GLN A 117 22.55 12.30 -25.87
C GLN A 117 21.39 13.31 -25.83
N ASP A 118 20.73 13.50 -26.98
CA ASP A 118 19.53 14.33 -27.13
C ASP A 118 18.24 13.62 -26.70
N PHE A 119 18.31 12.33 -26.34
CA PHE A 119 17.15 11.56 -25.90
C PHE A 119 16.54 12.17 -24.63
N HIS A 120 15.24 12.39 -24.64
CA HIS A 120 14.51 12.83 -23.46
C HIS A 120 14.13 11.62 -22.60
N MET A 121 14.77 11.48 -21.43
CA MET A 121 14.47 10.42 -20.47
C MET A 121 13.12 10.64 -19.80
N TRP A 122 12.07 10.09 -20.42
CA TRP A 122 10.68 10.25 -19.98
C TRP A 122 10.22 9.14 -19.01
N TYR A 123 11.04 8.12 -18.75
CA TYR A 123 10.73 7.08 -17.78
C TYR A 123 10.95 7.59 -16.35
N THR A 124 9.88 7.58 -15.56
CA THR A 124 9.88 7.97 -14.15
C THR A 124 9.51 6.78 -13.26
N GLU A 125 9.95 6.82 -11.99
CA GLU A 125 9.78 5.67 -11.09
C GLU A 125 8.32 5.47 -10.66
N ASP A 126 7.48 6.51 -10.72
CA ASP A 126 6.03 6.42 -10.47
C ASP A 126 5.29 5.61 -11.54
N MET A 127 5.88 5.41 -12.73
CA MET A 127 5.33 4.55 -13.78
C MET A 127 5.40 3.05 -13.43
N ASP A 128 5.94 2.68 -12.26
CA ASP A 128 6.30 1.32 -11.82
C ASP A 128 5.36 0.22 -12.32
N GLY A 129 5.75 -0.39 -13.44
CA GLY A 129 5.05 -1.53 -14.01
C GLY A 129 3.59 -1.30 -14.41
N ARG A 130 3.14 -0.05 -14.57
CA ARG A 130 1.79 0.30 -15.03
C ARG A 130 1.55 -0.17 -16.47
N LEU A 131 0.39 -0.76 -16.71
CA LEU A 131 -0.04 -1.16 -18.05
C LEU A 131 -0.16 0.09 -18.93
N VAL A 132 0.40 0.03 -20.14
CA VAL A 132 0.30 1.14 -21.12
C VAL A 132 -0.81 0.88 -22.12
N GLU A 133 -1.16 1.87 -22.93
CA GLU A 133 -2.22 1.74 -23.95
C GLU A 133 -1.95 0.59 -24.94
N LYS A 134 -0.68 0.35 -25.30
CA LYS A 134 -0.33 -0.85 -26.09
C LYS A 134 -0.71 -2.14 -25.37
N GLY A 135 -0.52 -2.23 -24.05
CA GLY A 135 -0.91 -3.38 -23.26
C GLY A 135 -2.42 -3.59 -23.13
N VAL A 136 -3.19 -2.49 -23.16
CA VAL A 136 -4.65 -2.55 -23.28
C VAL A 136 -5.05 -3.13 -24.64
N ARG A 137 -4.44 -2.63 -25.72
CA ARG A 137 -4.67 -3.15 -27.07
C ARG A 137 -4.27 -4.61 -27.22
N ASP A 138 -3.14 -5.03 -26.65
CA ASP A 138 -2.67 -6.43 -26.71
C ASP A 138 -3.78 -7.40 -26.26
N HIS A 139 -4.44 -7.11 -25.14
CA HIS A 139 -5.50 -7.95 -24.57
C HIS A 139 -6.84 -7.81 -25.27
N ARG A 140 -7.20 -6.61 -25.74
CA ARG A 140 -8.41 -6.40 -26.57
C ARG A 140 -8.35 -7.24 -27.84
N HIS A 141 -7.24 -7.15 -28.57
CA HIS A 141 -7.07 -7.89 -29.83
C HIS A 141 -6.93 -9.40 -29.58
N LEU A 142 -6.26 -9.84 -28.51
CA LEU A 142 -6.24 -11.26 -28.13
C LEU A 142 -7.65 -11.81 -27.89
N ALA A 143 -8.52 -11.05 -27.22
CA ALA A 143 -9.91 -11.45 -27.00
C ALA A 143 -10.67 -11.63 -28.31
N VAL A 144 -10.53 -10.68 -29.24
CA VAL A 144 -11.15 -10.74 -30.58
C VAL A 144 -10.62 -11.93 -31.39
N ARG A 145 -9.30 -12.19 -31.35
CA ARG A 145 -8.71 -13.34 -32.05
C ARG A 145 -9.20 -14.67 -31.49
N LEU A 146 -9.29 -14.81 -30.17
CA LEU A 146 -9.86 -16.00 -29.55
C LEU A 146 -11.34 -16.19 -29.90
N ALA A 147 -12.13 -15.11 -29.97
CA ALA A 147 -13.50 -15.14 -30.47
C ALA A 147 -13.60 -15.63 -31.93
N LYS A 148 -12.69 -15.20 -32.79
CA LYS A 148 -12.63 -15.64 -34.19
C LYS A 148 -12.13 -17.08 -34.35
N LEU A 149 -11.25 -17.54 -33.46
CA LEU A 149 -10.65 -18.88 -33.48
C LEU A 149 -11.59 -19.94 -32.91
N PHE A 150 -12.32 -19.62 -31.84
CA PHE A 150 -13.29 -20.50 -31.16
C PHE A 150 -14.70 -19.88 -31.10
N PRO A 151 -15.34 -19.64 -32.25
CA PRO A 151 -16.58 -18.87 -32.31
C PRO A 151 -17.79 -19.54 -31.61
N SER A 152 -17.74 -20.86 -31.36
CA SER A 152 -18.78 -21.56 -30.61
C SER A 152 -18.60 -21.48 -29.09
N LEU A 153 -17.40 -21.22 -28.60
CA LEU A 153 -17.10 -21.13 -27.15
C LEU A 153 -16.97 -19.68 -26.69
N VAL A 154 -16.26 -18.87 -27.45
CA VAL A 154 -16.06 -17.44 -27.18
C VAL A 154 -17.09 -16.69 -28.03
N SER A 155 -18.33 -16.68 -27.57
CA SER A 155 -19.49 -16.06 -28.23
C SER A 155 -20.24 -15.11 -27.30
N GLU A 156 -21.09 -14.25 -27.88
CA GLU A 156 -21.96 -13.35 -27.10
C GLU A 156 -22.88 -14.13 -26.15
N GLU A 157 -23.44 -15.25 -26.62
CA GLU A 157 -24.32 -16.12 -25.84
C GLU A 157 -23.62 -16.67 -24.60
N MET A 158 -22.42 -17.22 -24.76
CA MET A 158 -21.63 -17.78 -23.65
C MET A 158 -21.20 -16.68 -22.66
N LEU A 159 -20.88 -15.48 -23.16
CA LEU A 159 -20.52 -14.33 -22.32
C LEU A 159 -21.70 -13.88 -21.45
N ARG A 160 -22.90 -13.74 -22.05
CA ARG A 160 -24.12 -13.34 -21.33
C ARG A 160 -24.65 -14.44 -20.40
N GLY A 161 -24.49 -15.69 -20.80
CA GLY A 161 -24.85 -16.87 -19.99
C GLY A 161 -23.97 -17.10 -18.76
N GLY A 162 -22.87 -16.35 -18.63
CA GLY A 162 -21.92 -16.51 -17.53
C GLY A 162 -21.02 -17.74 -17.67
N ASN A 163 -20.95 -18.34 -18.87
CA ASN A 163 -20.14 -19.52 -19.17
C ASN A 163 -18.66 -19.18 -19.44
N ILE A 164 -18.31 -17.90 -19.46
CA ILE A 164 -16.92 -17.40 -19.58
C ILE A 164 -16.47 -16.85 -18.23
N SER A 165 -15.51 -17.52 -17.58
CA SER A 165 -14.93 -17.08 -16.31
C SER A 165 -13.65 -16.26 -16.52
N PHE A 166 -13.48 -15.24 -15.68
CA PHE A 166 -12.32 -14.35 -15.70
C PHE A 166 -11.65 -14.35 -14.34
N ILE A 167 -10.40 -14.79 -14.28
CA ILE A 167 -9.58 -14.84 -13.07
C ILE A 167 -8.33 -13.98 -13.28
N THR A 168 -7.90 -13.24 -12.25
CA THR A 168 -6.73 -12.37 -12.35
C THR A 168 -5.96 -12.29 -11.04
N SER A 169 -4.70 -11.88 -11.10
CA SER A 169 -3.95 -11.48 -9.89
C SER A 169 -4.30 -10.07 -9.45
N SER A 170 -4.05 -9.74 -8.18
CA SER A 170 -4.34 -8.42 -7.59
C SER A 170 -3.45 -7.28 -8.11
N LYS A 171 -2.39 -7.58 -8.89
CA LYS A 171 -1.54 -6.53 -9.46
C LYS A 171 -2.32 -5.73 -10.50
N HIS A 172 -2.26 -4.40 -10.40
CA HIS A 172 -2.96 -3.45 -11.29
C HIS A 172 -2.80 -3.77 -12.77
N ARG A 173 -1.60 -4.16 -13.22
CA ARG A 173 -1.34 -4.53 -14.62
C ARG A 173 -2.10 -5.78 -15.08
N CYS A 174 -2.35 -6.74 -14.20
CA CYS A 174 -3.13 -7.94 -14.51
C CYS A 174 -4.62 -7.63 -14.51
N VAL A 175 -5.11 -6.91 -13.49
CA VAL A 175 -6.50 -6.44 -13.43
C VAL A 175 -6.85 -5.62 -14.67
N ASN A 176 -6.01 -4.64 -15.04
CA ASN A 176 -6.24 -3.81 -16.21
C ASN A 176 -6.17 -4.61 -17.52
N SER A 177 -5.33 -5.63 -17.61
CA SER A 177 -5.30 -6.55 -18.75
C SER A 177 -6.59 -7.39 -18.84
N THR A 178 -7.09 -7.91 -17.73
CA THR A 178 -8.39 -8.62 -17.68
C THR A 178 -9.54 -7.71 -18.09
N LEU A 179 -9.56 -6.46 -17.62
CA LEU A 179 -10.55 -5.47 -18.03
C LEU A 179 -10.45 -5.16 -19.52
N ALA A 180 -9.24 -5.04 -20.07
CA ALA A 180 -9.02 -4.83 -21.50
C ALA A 180 -9.49 -6.03 -22.34
N PHE A 181 -9.22 -7.25 -21.91
CA PHE A 181 -9.70 -8.46 -22.58
C PHE A 181 -11.24 -8.50 -22.62
N LYS A 182 -11.89 -8.27 -21.48
CA LYS A 182 -13.35 -8.19 -21.38
C LYS A 182 -13.92 -7.11 -22.29
N ARG A 183 -13.30 -5.93 -22.31
CA ARG A 183 -13.65 -4.84 -23.24
C ARG A 183 -13.54 -5.29 -24.68
N GLY A 184 -12.52 -6.05 -25.06
CA GLY A 184 -12.38 -6.60 -26.41
C GLY A 184 -13.59 -7.43 -26.84
N LEU A 185 -14.12 -8.27 -25.95
CA LEU A 185 -15.33 -9.07 -26.21
C LEU A 185 -16.62 -8.22 -26.21
N THR A 186 -16.78 -7.34 -25.21
CA THR A 186 -17.98 -6.51 -25.11
C THR A 186 -18.08 -5.49 -26.25
N ASP A 187 -16.95 -4.93 -26.68
CA ASP A 187 -16.88 -4.00 -27.82
C ASP A 187 -17.19 -4.74 -29.13
N LEU A 188 -16.72 -5.99 -29.29
CA LEU A 188 -16.98 -6.82 -30.48
C LEU A 188 -18.47 -7.12 -30.68
N TRP A 189 -19.21 -7.36 -29.59
CA TRP A 189 -20.63 -7.76 -29.63
C TRP A 189 -21.62 -6.67 -29.18
N GLY A 190 -21.14 -5.48 -28.82
CA GLY A 190 -21.99 -4.38 -28.34
C GLY A 190 -22.68 -4.65 -26.99
N VAL A 191 -22.07 -5.47 -26.14
CA VAL A 191 -22.60 -5.82 -24.81
C VAL A 191 -22.33 -4.68 -23.83
N GLN A 192 -23.37 -4.14 -23.19
CA GLN A 192 -23.26 -3.04 -22.20
C GLN A 192 -23.27 -3.52 -20.74
N GLU A 193 -23.41 -4.83 -20.51
CA GLU A 193 -23.46 -5.42 -19.18
C GLU A 193 -22.06 -5.55 -18.56
N GLU A 194 -21.98 -5.32 -17.24
CA GLU A 194 -20.74 -5.47 -16.50
C GLU A 194 -20.45 -6.96 -16.25
N VAL A 195 -19.59 -7.53 -17.10
CA VAL A 195 -19.06 -8.89 -16.90
C VAL A 195 -18.22 -8.91 -15.62
N LYS A 196 -18.38 -9.91 -14.75
CA LYS A 196 -17.61 -10.00 -13.49
C LYS A 196 -16.23 -10.64 -13.70
N HIS A 197 -15.34 -10.50 -12.73
CA HIS A 197 -14.07 -11.22 -12.68
C HIS A 197 -13.68 -11.48 -11.22
N GLU A 198 -12.87 -12.50 -10.98
CA GLU A 198 -12.36 -12.88 -9.67
C GLU A 198 -10.88 -12.51 -9.55
N VAL A 199 -10.49 -11.97 -8.39
CA VAL A 199 -9.08 -11.77 -8.04
C VAL A 199 -8.63 -12.93 -7.16
N ASN A 200 -7.71 -13.76 -7.66
CA ASN A 200 -7.26 -14.98 -6.97
C ASN A 200 -5.72 -15.09 -6.98
N ASP A 201 -5.09 -14.48 -5.97
CA ASP A 201 -3.64 -14.50 -5.81
C ASP A 201 -3.09 -15.87 -5.38
N SER A 202 -3.90 -16.72 -4.75
CA SER A 202 -3.49 -18.11 -4.44
C SER A 202 -3.23 -18.90 -5.71
N LEU A 203 -4.07 -18.70 -6.73
CA LEU A 203 -3.94 -19.36 -8.03
C LEU A 203 -2.93 -18.65 -8.94
N MET A 204 -2.93 -17.31 -8.97
CA MET A 204 -2.18 -16.54 -9.98
C MET A 204 -0.81 -16.03 -9.49
N ARG A 205 -0.57 -15.98 -8.17
CA ARG A 205 0.68 -15.53 -7.52
C ARG A 205 1.18 -16.54 -6.48
N PHE A 206 1.00 -17.84 -6.75
CA PHE A 206 1.46 -18.94 -5.89
C PHE A 206 2.94 -18.82 -5.47
N PHE A 207 3.79 -18.26 -6.33
CA PHE A 207 5.22 -18.09 -6.10
C PHE A 207 5.56 -17.10 -4.96
N GLU A 208 4.63 -16.21 -4.57
CA GLU A 208 4.81 -15.33 -3.40
C GLU A 208 4.26 -15.95 -2.10
N ARG A 209 3.54 -17.06 -2.20
CA ARG A 209 2.94 -17.76 -1.05
C ARG A 209 3.64 -19.06 -0.72
N CYS A 210 4.47 -19.56 -1.63
CA CYS A 210 5.20 -20.79 -1.45
C CYS A 210 6.47 -20.55 -0.63
N ALA A 211 6.40 -20.77 0.69
CA ALA A 211 7.51 -20.48 1.62
C ALA A 211 8.81 -21.19 1.22
N ARG A 212 8.73 -22.47 0.84
CA ARG A 212 9.88 -23.24 0.36
C ARG A 212 10.52 -22.68 -0.89
N PHE A 213 9.73 -22.18 -1.84
CA PHE A 213 10.26 -21.53 -3.04
C PHE A 213 10.96 -20.20 -2.70
N ILE A 214 10.36 -19.41 -1.81
CA ILE A 214 10.94 -18.15 -1.36
C ILE A 214 12.30 -18.40 -0.72
N ASP A 215 12.39 -19.39 0.14
CA ASP A 215 13.62 -19.73 0.85
C ASP A 215 14.68 -20.36 -0.07
N GLU A 216 14.36 -21.50 -0.71
CA GLU A 216 15.33 -22.29 -1.49
C GLU A 216 15.76 -21.60 -2.79
N VAL A 217 14.95 -20.67 -3.34
CA VAL A 217 15.17 -20.10 -4.68
C VAL A 217 15.10 -18.58 -4.70
N ASP A 218 14.05 -17.94 -4.15
CA ASP A 218 13.86 -16.50 -4.34
C ASP A 218 14.84 -15.65 -3.53
N ALA A 219 15.05 -16.02 -2.27
CA ALA A 219 16.00 -15.43 -1.34
C ALA A 219 17.41 -16.04 -1.45
N ASN A 220 17.53 -17.27 -1.96
CA ASN A 220 18.82 -17.94 -2.14
C ASN A 220 19.68 -17.29 -3.24
N PRO A 221 20.88 -16.75 -2.91
CA PRO A 221 21.80 -16.19 -3.89
C PRO A 221 22.32 -17.23 -4.91
N GLU A 222 22.43 -18.51 -4.51
CA GLU A 222 22.92 -19.59 -5.37
C GLU A 222 22.03 -19.82 -6.58
N ALA A 223 20.73 -19.54 -6.48
CA ALA A 223 19.79 -19.59 -7.60
C ALA A 223 20.11 -18.57 -8.72
N THR A 224 21.07 -17.66 -8.48
CA THR A 224 21.61 -16.74 -9.48
C THR A 224 23.11 -16.93 -9.74
N ALA A 225 23.75 -17.96 -9.18
CA ALA A 225 25.20 -18.19 -9.31
C ALA A 225 25.63 -18.33 -10.77
N GLU A 226 24.92 -19.15 -11.55
CA GLU A 226 25.21 -19.33 -12.99
C GLU A 226 25.04 -18.03 -13.77
N LEU A 227 24.01 -17.23 -13.47
CA LEU A 227 23.84 -15.89 -14.06
C LEU A 227 25.01 -14.97 -13.74
N ASN A 228 25.44 -14.92 -12.48
CA ASN A 228 26.52 -14.04 -12.04
C ASN A 228 27.86 -14.46 -12.66
N LYS A 229 28.11 -15.77 -12.77
CA LYS A 229 29.26 -16.34 -13.47
C LYS A 229 29.26 -15.97 -14.96
N PHE A 230 28.11 -16.06 -15.63
CA PHE A 230 27.99 -15.67 -17.04
C PHE A 230 28.16 -14.16 -17.25
N ASN A 231 27.56 -13.33 -16.38
CA ASN A 231 27.68 -11.87 -16.45
C ASN A 231 29.11 -11.37 -16.21
N SER A 232 29.93 -12.16 -15.50
CA SER A 232 31.36 -11.89 -15.26
C SER A 232 32.26 -12.64 -16.25
N GLY A 233 31.67 -13.38 -17.20
CA GLY A 233 32.36 -14.22 -18.16
C GLY A 233 32.77 -13.47 -19.45
N PRO A 234 33.57 -14.13 -20.30
CA PRO A 234 34.16 -13.51 -21.49
C PRO A 234 33.13 -13.13 -22.57
N GLU A 235 31.96 -13.75 -22.57
CA GLU A 235 30.85 -13.41 -23.48
C GLU A 235 30.27 -12.03 -23.14
N MET A 236 29.91 -11.81 -21.87
CA MET A 236 29.35 -10.53 -21.42
C MET A 236 30.40 -9.42 -21.42
N GLN A 237 31.65 -9.74 -21.06
CA GLN A 237 32.76 -8.79 -21.13
C GLN A 237 32.97 -8.24 -22.55
N ARG A 238 32.88 -9.11 -23.58
CA ARG A 238 32.96 -8.67 -24.99
C ARG A 238 31.83 -7.71 -25.36
N VAL A 239 30.62 -7.91 -24.84
CA VAL A 239 29.49 -6.98 -25.05
C VAL A 239 29.76 -5.63 -24.37
N GLN A 240 30.31 -5.63 -23.15
CA GLN A 240 30.66 -4.40 -22.43
C GLN A 240 31.74 -3.60 -23.16
N GLU A 241 32.83 -4.25 -23.58
CA GLU A 241 33.95 -3.63 -24.30
C GLU A 241 33.47 -3.01 -25.63
N LYS A 242 32.67 -3.75 -26.40
CA LYS A 242 32.10 -3.27 -27.66
C LYS A 242 31.11 -2.12 -27.47
N MET A 243 30.29 -2.17 -26.43
CA MET A 243 29.40 -1.06 -26.08
C MET A 243 30.19 0.18 -25.66
N ALA A 244 31.28 0.02 -24.89
CA ALA A 244 32.17 1.09 -24.49
C ALA A 244 32.88 1.72 -25.70
N ASP A 245 33.41 0.91 -26.62
CA ASP A 245 34.02 1.37 -27.89
C ASP A 245 33.04 2.21 -28.71
N ARG A 246 31.81 1.72 -28.90
CA ARG A 246 30.76 2.44 -29.67
C ARG A 246 30.39 3.78 -29.03
N LEU A 247 30.45 3.88 -27.70
CA LEU A 247 30.16 5.11 -26.95
C LEU A 247 31.38 6.02 -26.75
N GLY A 248 32.60 5.53 -27.01
CA GLY A 248 33.84 6.23 -26.67
C GLY A 248 34.07 6.35 -25.16
N LEU A 249 33.64 5.34 -24.38
CA LEU A 249 33.79 5.31 -22.91
C LEU A 249 34.97 4.42 -22.50
N GLN A 250 35.52 4.68 -21.31
CA GLN A 250 36.48 3.76 -20.69
C GLN A 250 35.78 2.45 -20.30
N TYR A 251 36.42 1.30 -20.57
CA TYR A 251 35.79 -0.02 -20.42
C TYR A 251 35.24 -0.30 -19.02
N HIS A 252 35.96 0.13 -17.97
CA HIS A 252 35.53 -0.07 -16.58
C HIS A 252 34.26 0.69 -16.18
N LEU A 253 33.80 1.66 -16.98
CA LEU A 253 32.55 2.39 -16.73
C LEU A 253 31.31 1.64 -17.20
N VAL A 254 31.46 0.65 -18.09
CA VAL A 254 30.34 -0.12 -18.66
C VAL A 254 30.23 -1.46 -17.92
N THR A 255 29.30 -1.53 -16.97
CA THR A 255 29.02 -2.76 -16.22
C THR A 255 28.02 -3.66 -16.94
N SER A 256 27.81 -4.89 -16.46
CA SER A 256 26.80 -5.80 -17.01
C SER A 256 25.39 -5.21 -16.81
N ASP A 257 25.12 -4.58 -15.67
CA ASP A 257 23.85 -3.87 -15.45
C ASP A 257 23.61 -2.75 -16.49
N MET A 258 24.67 -2.09 -16.97
CA MET A 258 24.57 -1.11 -18.06
C MET A 258 24.24 -1.76 -19.41
N THR A 259 24.78 -2.94 -19.72
CA THR A 259 24.41 -3.67 -20.95
C THR A 259 22.95 -4.12 -20.89
N TRP A 260 22.48 -4.58 -19.73
CA TRP A 260 21.05 -4.84 -19.47
C TRP A 260 20.18 -3.60 -19.62
N ALA A 261 20.63 -2.45 -19.13
CA ALA A 261 19.91 -1.18 -19.27
C ALA A 261 19.76 -0.75 -20.73
N ALA A 262 20.82 -0.87 -21.54
CA ALA A 262 20.79 -0.58 -22.98
C ALA A 262 19.78 -1.47 -23.71
N PHE A 263 19.80 -2.78 -23.39
CA PHE A 263 18.85 -3.75 -23.92
C PHE A 263 17.41 -3.40 -23.55
N HIS A 264 17.17 -3.05 -22.29
CA HIS A 264 15.86 -2.63 -21.80
C HIS A 264 15.36 -1.34 -22.46
N PHE A 265 16.21 -0.33 -22.67
CA PHE A 265 15.82 0.89 -23.39
C PHE A 265 15.23 0.58 -24.75
N CYS A 266 15.92 -0.26 -25.53
CA CYS A 266 15.43 -0.65 -26.84
C CYS A 266 14.13 -1.45 -26.76
N ALA A 267 14.07 -2.46 -25.88
CA ALA A 267 12.90 -3.32 -25.72
C ALA A 267 11.65 -2.54 -25.29
N TYR A 268 11.76 -1.65 -24.29
CA TYR A 268 10.63 -0.87 -23.79
C TYR A 268 10.15 0.19 -24.79
N GLU A 269 11.05 0.92 -25.45
CA GLU A 269 10.64 1.88 -26.48
C GLU A 269 9.92 1.18 -27.65
N LEU A 270 10.44 0.03 -28.12
CA LEU A 270 9.79 -0.74 -29.16
C LEU A 270 8.43 -1.27 -28.71
N ALA A 271 8.37 -1.89 -27.52
CA ALA A 271 7.13 -2.48 -27.03
C ALA A 271 6.05 -1.42 -26.75
N ILE A 272 6.41 -0.29 -26.14
CA ILE A 272 5.43 0.74 -25.72
C ILE A 272 5.03 1.64 -26.88
N LYS A 273 6.01 2.19 -27.61
CA LYS A 273 5.77 3.21 -28.65
C LYS A 273 5.69 2.65 -30.05
N THR A 274 6.06 1.39 -30.27
CA THR A 274 6.20 0.81 -31.62
C THR A 274 7.22 1.59 -32.46
N LEU A 275 8.26 2.12 -31.81
CA LEU A 275 9.32 2.90 -32.45
C LEU A 275 10.68 2.26 -32.20
N THR A 276 11.52 2.23 -33.22
CA THR A 276 12.92 1.79 -33.08
C THR A 276 13.73 2.91 -32.44
N SER A 277 14.19 2.66 -31.22
CA SER A 277 14.93 3.62 -30.41
C SER A 277 16.39 3.76 -30.87
N PRO A 278 17.03 4.94 -30.76
CA PRO A 278 18.46 5.09 -30.99
C PRO A 278 19.30 4.16 -30.11
N TRP A 279 18.82 3.86 -28.89
CA TRP A 279 19.42 2.92 -27.95
C TRP A 279 19.58 1.50 -28.53
N CYS A 280 18.78 1.12 -29.52
CA CYS A 280 18.88 -0.17 -30.20
C CYS A 280 20.17 -0.34 -31.02
N LYS A 281 20.88 0.74 -31.34
CA LYS A 281 22.13 0.72 -32.12
C LYS A 281 23.36 0.39 -31.26
N LEU A 282 23.23 0.42 -29.92
CA LEU A 282 24.31 0.06 -29.00
C LEU A 282 24.69 -1.41 -29.08
N LEU A 283 23.73 -2.26 -29.41
CA LEU A 283 23.85 -3.71 -29.42
C LEU A 283 23.50 -4.22 -30.82
N ASP A 284 24.22 -5.22 -31.30
CA ASP A 284 23.79 -5.98 -32.48
C ASP A 284 23.27 -7.37 -32.12
N GLU A 285 22.93 -8.18 -33.12
CA GLU A 285 22.32 -9.49 -32.92
C GLU A 285 23.20 -10.43 -32.10
N THR A 286 24.53 -10.35 -32.24
CA THR A 286 25.43 -11.21 -31.46
C THR A 286 25.41 -10.82 -29.99
N ASP A 287 25.36 -9.52 -29.69
CA ASP A 287 25.25 -9.01 -28.32
C ASP A 287 23.87 -9.37 -27.71
N ALA A 288 22.82 -9.25 -28.52
CA ALA A 288 21.45 -9.59 -28.10
C ALA A 288 21.28 -11.08 -27.78
N GLN A 289 21.96 -11.97 -28.51
CA GLN A 289 21.98 -13.41 -28.22
C GLN A 289 22.64 -13.71 -26.87
N VAL A 290 23.74 -13.01 -26.54
CA VAL A 290 24.41 -13.14 -25.23
C VAL A 290 23.49 -12.68 -24.10
N ILE A 291 22.85 -11.53 -24.24
CA ILE A 291 21.95 -10.97 -23.22
C ILE A 291 20.67 -11.83 -23.09
N GLU A 292 20.12 -12.34 -24.19
CA GLU A 292 19.01 -13.29 -24.16
C GLU A 292 19.39 -14.56 -23.40
N TYR A 293 20.57 -15.13 -23.67
CA TYR A 293 21.04 -16.31 -22.95
C TYR A 293 21.21 -16.04 -21.46
N ALA A 294 21.75 -14.88 -21.08
CA ALA A 294 21.82 -14.47 -19.69
C ALA A 294 20.42 -14.39 -19.05
N ASN A 295 19.40 -13.90 -19.78
CA ASN A 295 18.05 -13.84 -19.24
C ASN A 295 17.44 -15.25 -19.13
N ASP A 296 17.66 -16.10 -20.12
CA ASP A 296 17.21 -17.49 -20.09
C ASP A 296 17.85 -18.23 -18.94
N LEU A 297 19.13 -18.04 -18.67
CA LEU A 297 19.83 -18.60 -17.51
C LEU A 297 19.18 -18.14 -16.20
N LYS A 298 18.90 -16.84 -16.06
CA LYS A 298 18.17 -16.30 -14.90
C LYS A 298 16.81 -16.97 -14.71
N GLN A 299 16.03 -17.09 -15.78
CA GLN A 299 14.67 -17.64 -15.72
C GLN A 299 14.67 -19.16 -15.53
N TYR A 300 15.65 -19.87 -16.11
CA TYR A 300 15.84 -21.30 -15.96
C TYR A 300 16.07 -21.66 -14.49
N TRP A 301 16.99 -20.97 -13.82
CA TRP A 301 17.30 -21.21 -12.41
C TRP A 301 16.23 -20.66 -11.46
N LYS A 302 15.75 -19.42 -11.65
CA LYS A 302 14.79 -18.82 -10.70
C LYS A 302 13.35 -19.30 -10.84
N ARG A 303 12.93 -19.72 -12.03
CA ARG A 303 11.50 -19.90 -12.38
C ARG A 303 11.23 -21.14 -13.26
N GLY A 304 12.24 -21.88 -13.66
CA GLY A 304 12.13 -23.03 -14.57
C GLY A 304 12.72 -24.31 -13.98
N TYR A 305 13.56 -24.99 -14.77
CA TYR A 305 14.06 -26.34 -14.44
C TYR A 305 15.21 -26.38 -13.43
N GLY A 306 15.84 -25.25 -13.09
CA GLY A 306 17.04 -25.26 -12.24
C GLY A 306 16.78 -25.75 -10.81
N HIS A 307 15.58 -25.55 -10.27
CA HIS A 307 15.16 -26.12 -9.00
C HIS A 307 13.79 -26.77 -9.14
N THR A 308 13.61 -27.97 -8.56
CA THR A 308 12.34 -28.70 -8.65
C THR A 308 11.17 -27.90 -8.06
N ILE A 309 11.39 -27.14 -6.99
CA ILE A 309 10.36 -26.33 -6.36
C ILE A 309 9.85 -25.19 -7.27
N SER A 310 10.68 -24.70 -8.19
CA SER A 310 10.32 -23.59 -9.10
C SER A 310 9.14 -23.93 -9.98
N SER A 311 9.11 -25.12 -10.57
CA SER A 311 7.97 -25.59 -11.36
C SER A 311 6.84 -26.13 -10.47
N ARG A 312 7.18 -26.87 -9.40
CA ARG A 312 6.19 -27.46 -8.48
C ARG A 312 5.36 -26.44 -7.70
N ALA A 313 5.86 -25.22 -7.48
CA ALA A 313 5.06 -24.15 -6.90
C ALA A 313 3.75 -23.88 -7.71
N SER A 314 3.74 -24.20 -9.01
CA SER A 314 2.56 -24.08 -9.87
C SER A 314 1.58 -25.26 -9.82
N CYS A 315 1.75 -26.22 -8.90
CA CYS A 315 0.84 -27.35 -8.72
C CYS A 315 -0.64 -26.93 -8.62
N VAL A 316 -0.92 -25.85 -7.88
CA VAL A 316 -2.28 -25.30 -7.73
C VAL A 316 -2.89 -24.91 -9.08
N LEU A 317 -2.09 -24.36 -10.00
CA LEU A 317 -2.54 -23.94 -11.32
C LEU A 317 -2.66 -25.13 -12.28
N LEU A 318 -1.78 -26.13 -12.19
CA LEU A 318 -1.92 -27.38 -12.93
C LEU A 318 -3.19 -28.14 -12.53
N GLN A 319 -3.45 -28.23 -11.23
CA GLN A 319 -4.64 -28.89 -10.69
C GLN A 319 -5.92 -28.17 -11.13
N ASP A 320 -5.94 -26.84 -11.08
CA ASP A 320 -7.06 -26.03 -11.59
C ASP A 320 -7.33 -26.30 -13.08
N LEU A 321 -6.28 -26.28 -13.92
CA LEU A 321 -6.38 -26.58 -15.36
C LEU A 321 -7.00 -27.96 -15.62
N PHE A 322 -6.47 -29.01 -14.98
CA PHE A 322 -7.00 -30.37 -15.16
C PHE A 322 -8.37 -30.56 -14.53
N SER A 323 -8.68 -29.88 -13.43
CA SER A 323 -10.01 -29.91 -12.82
C SER A 323 -11.06 -29.38 -13.80
N ARG A 324 -10.81 -28.23 -14.44
CA ARG A 324 -11.73 -27.65 -15.43
C ARG A 324 -11.93 -28.56 -16.65
N LEU A 325 -10.83 -29.11 -17.19
CA LEU A 325 -10.90 -30.07 -18.29
C LEU A 325 -11.70 -31.33 -17.92
N ASN A 326 -11.50 -31.87 -16.71
CA ASN A 326 -12.23 -33.05 -16.24
C ASN A 326 -13.71 -32.77 -16.06
N THR A 327 -14.06 -31.63 -15.45
CA THR A 327 -15.46 -31.22 -15.26
C THR A 327 -16.16 -31.06 -16.62
N ALA A 328 -15.56 -30.33 -17.56
CA ALA A 328 -16.14 -30.15 -18.88
C ALA A 328 -16.28 -31.48 -19.65
N ALA A 329 -15.26 -32.35 -19.57
CA ALA A 329 -15.31 -33.69 -20.16
C ALA A 329 -16.47 -34.52 -19.60
N GLN A 330 -16.67 -34.51 -18.27
CA GLN A 330 -17.75 -35.25 -17.59
C GLN A 330 -19.13 -34.70 -17.95
N GLU A 331 -19.30 -33.37 -17.93
CA GLU A 331 -20.55 -32.71 -18.31
C GLU A 331 -20.94 -33.09 -19.74
N ASN A 332 -19.99 -32.96 -20.69
CA ASN A 332 -20.19 -33.31 -22.09
C ASN A 332 -20.55 -34.80 -22.29
N MET A 333 -19.79 -35.74 -21.69
CA MET A 333 -20.10 -37.17 -21.79
C MET A 333 -21.45 -37.55 -21.17
N SER A 334 -21.91 -36.81 -20.16
CA SER A 334 -23.22 -37.02 -19.52
C SER A 334 -24.40 -36.42 -20.31
N GLY A 335 -24.14 -35.78 -21.45
CA GLY A 335 -25.14 -35.05 -22.24
C GLY A 335 -25.64 -33.77 -21.56
N ARG A 336 -24.94 -33.29 -20.51
CA ARG A 336 -25.27 -32.03 -19.83
C ARG A 336 -24.58 -30.85 -20.52
N PRO A 337 -25.20 -29.66 -20.54
CA PRO A 337 -24.51 -28.45 -20.99
C PRO A 337 -23.28 -28.17 -20.14
N VAL A 338 -22.17 -27.82 -20.78
CA VAL A 338 -20.94 -27.45 -20.07
C VAL A 338 -21.14 -26.11 -19.37
N THR A 339 -20.95 -26.08 -18.05
CA THR A 339 -21.25 -24.91 -17.22
C THR A 339 -20.24 -23.79 -17.41
N GLU A 340 -18.95 -24.14 -17.49
CA GLU A 340 -17.87 -23.22 -17.81
C GLU A 340 -17.26 -23.58 -19.17
N ALA A 341 -17.70 -22.90 -20.23
CA ALA A 341 -17.19 -23.12 -21.59
C ALA A 341 -15.78 -22.55 -21.78
N VAL A 342 -15.47 -21.42 -21.13
CA VAL A 342 -14.17 -20.74 -21.27
C VAL A 342 -13.67 -20.23 -19.92
N SER A 343 -12.39 -20.46 -19.62
CA SER A 343 -11.70 -19.81 -18.50
C SER A 343 -10.55 -18.93 -19.00
N ILE A 344 -10.53 -17.66 -18.61
CA ILE A 344 -9.48 -16.69 -18.95
C ILE A 344 -8.78 -16.25 -17.66
N GLN A 345 -7.52 -16.65 -17.51
CA GLN A 345 -6.73 -16.42 -16.29
C GLN A 345 -5.54 -15.50 -16.58
N VAL A 346 -5.49 -14.30 -16.01
CA VAL A 346 -4.45 -13.29 -16.29
C VAL A 346 -3.44 -13.15 -15.15
N GLY A 347 -2.18 -13.47 -15.44
CA GLY A 347 -1.07 -13.48 -14.48
C GLY A 347 0.22 -12.83 -14.99
N HIS A 348 1.35 -13.33 -14.50
CA HIS A 348 2.70 -12.83 -14.80
C HIS A 348 3.52 -13.83 -15.62
N ALA A 349 4.74 -13.45 -16.03
CA ALA A 349 5.67 -14.42 -16.61
C ALA A 349 5.99 -15.53 -15.58
N GLU A 350 6.08 -15.12 -14.32
CA GLU A 350 6.27 -15.96 -13.13
C GLU A 350 5.05 -16.85 -12.81
N THR A 351 3.90 -16.63 -13.47
CA THR A 351 2.74 -17.54 -13.41
C THR A 351 2.84 -18.60 -14.51
N LEU A 352 3.09 -18.15 -15.75
CA LEU A 352 3.04 -19.01 -16.93
C LEU A 352 4.28 -19.91 -17.08
N LEU A 353 5.48 -19.41 -16.79
CA LEU A 353 6.72 -20.18 -16.98
C LEU A 353 6.82 -21.41 -16.06
N PRO A 354 6.54 -21.31 -14.75
CA PRO A 354 6.48 -22.48 -13.89
C PRO A 354 5.49 -23.54 -14.39
N LEU A 355 4.32 -23.14 -14.89
CA LEU A 355 3.34 -24.07 -15.45
C LEU A 355 3.86 -24.77 -16.70
N LEU A 356 4.46 -24.04 -17.65
CA LEU A 356 5.05 -24.62 -18.87
C LEU A 356 6.15 -25.65 -18.53
N THR A 357 6.98 -25.34 -17.53
CA THR A 357 8.05 -26.25 -17.10
C THR A 357 7.54 -27.43 -16.26
N LEU A 358 6.47 -27.24 -15.48
CA LEU A 358 5.80 -28.32 -14.76
C LEU A 358 5.12 -29.30 -15.73
N LEU A 359 4.60 -28.79 -16.86
CA LEU A 359 4.11 -29.59 -17.97
C LEU A 359 5.23 -30.29 -18.76
N GLY A 360 6.51 -30.07 -18.44
CA GLY A 360 7.64 -30.72 -19.11
C GLY A 360 7.98 -30.13 -20.48
N LEU A 361 7.50 -28.93 -20.80
CA LEU A 361 7.72 -28.27 -22.10
C LEU A 361 9.06 -27.51 -22.12
N PHE A 362 9.67 -27.41 -23.31
CA PHE A 362 10.94 -26.66 -23.52
C PHE A 362 12.08 -27.11 -22.60
N ARG A 363 12.14 -28.42 -22.27
CA ARG A 363 13.25 -28.99 -21.52
C ARG A 363 14.39 -29.33 -22.49
N ASP A 364 15.53 -28.71 -22.28
CA ASP A 364 16.77 -29.04 -22.97
C ASP A 364 17.38 -30.36 -22.46
N ALA A 365 18.17 -31.02 -23.32
CA ALA A 365 18.86 -32.27 -22.96
C ALA A 365 19.86 -32.07 -21.82
N GLU A 366 20.58 -30.95 -21.85
CA GLU A 366 21.54 -30.55 -20.82
C GLU A 366 21.05 -29.27 -20.12
N PRO A 367 21.30 -29.12 -18.79
CA PRO A 367 20.95 -27.90 -18.07
C PRO A 367 21.64 -26.65 -18.63
N LEU A 368 20.97 -25.50 -18.54
CA LEU A 368 21.56 -24.21 -18.92
C LEU A 368 22.55 -23.78 -17.83
N THR A 369 23.80 -23.57 -18.22
CA THR A 369 24.89 -23.10 -17.34
C THR A 369 25.63 -21.93 -18.00
N ALA A 370 26.46 -21.22 -17.23
CA ALA A 370 27.32 -20.17 -17.75
C ALA A 370 28.29 -20.69 -18.83
N GLY A 371 28.75 -21.94 -18.72
CA GLY A 371 29.71 -22.53 -19.64
C GLY A 371 29.11 -23.09 -20.93
N SER A 372 27.78 -23.26 -21.00
CA SER A 372 27.13 -23.99 -22.10
C SER A 372 26.62 -23.10 -23.24
N TYR A 373 26.83 -21.78 -23.18
CA TYR A 373 26.35 -20.81 -24.19
C TYR A 373 26.65 -21.25 -25.64
N ALA A 374 27.91 -21.59 -25.94
CA ALA A 374 28.34 -21.97 -27.28
C ALA A 374 27.69 -23.28 -27.77
N ALA A 375 27.53 -24.26 -26.87
CA ALA A 375 26.92 -25.55 -27.19
C ALA A 375 25.38 -25.47 -27.28
N GLN A 376 24.77 -24.45 -26.67
CA GLN A 376 23.31 -24.30 -26.53
C GLN A 376 22.72 -23.13 -27.33
N ALA A 377 23.34 -22.78 -28.46
CA ALA A 377 22.78 -21.80 -29.40
C ALA A 377 21.37 -22.21 -29.91
N GLY A 378 21.12 -23.52 -30.05
CA GLY A 378 19.86 -24.12 -30.48
C GLY A 378 18.89 -24.53 -29.37
N ARG A 379 19.07 -24.04 -28.14
CA ARG A 379 18.24 -24.41 -26.98
C ARG A 379 16.74 -24.19 -27.22
N SER A 380 15.94 -25.06 -26.61
CA SER A 380 14.48 -24.98 -26.57
C SER A 380 13.99 -23.99 -25.51
N PHE A 381 14.67 -23.86 -24.37
CA PHE A 381 14.33 -22.90 -23.32
C PHE A 381 14.72 -21.47 -23.73
N ARG A 382 13.84 -20.80 -24.49
CA ARG A 382 14.02 -19.42 -24.98
C ARG A 382 12.86 -18.53 -24.56
N THR A 383 13.08 -17.72 -23.53
CA THR A 383 12.02 -16.89 -22.93
C THR A 383 11.51 -15.80 -23.86
N SER A 384 12.29 -15.40 -24.87
CA SER A 384 11.89 -14.47 -25.94
C SER A 384 10.77 -15.01 -26.82
N ARG A 385 10.74 -16.33 -27.02
CA ARG A 385 9.72 -17.03 -27.80
C ARG A 385 8.55 -17.50 -26.94
N MET A 386 8.84 -17.85 -25.70
CA MET A 386 7.83 -18.40 -24.79
C MET A 386 6.99 -17.31 -24.12
N LEU A 387 7.61 -16.19 -23.72
CA LEU A 387 7.04 -15.26 -22.76
C LEU A 387 7.16 -13.78 -23.18
N PRO A 388 6.80 -13.36 -24.42
CA PRO A 388 6.60 -11.93 -24.68
C PRO A 388 5.44 -11.36 -23.82
N TYR A 389 5.19 -10.05 -23.88
CA TYR A 389 3.95 -9.49 -23.31
C TYR A 389 2.73 -10.13 -23.96
N ALA A 390 1.64 -10.31 -23.20
CA ALA A 390 0.42 -11.01 -23.65
C ALA A 390 0.62 -12.48 -24.10
N ALA A 391 1.76 -13.09 -23.78
CA ALA A 391 1.97 -14.52 -23.99
C ALA A 391 0.83 -15.34 -23.36
N ASN A 392 0.37 -16.37 -24.05
CA ASN A 392 -0.80 -17.14 -23.65
C ASN A 392 -0.62 -18.63 -23.93
N LEU A 393 -1.05 -19.46 -22.97
CA LEU A 393 -1.24 -20.90 -23.16
C LEU A 393 -2.74 -21.16 -23.22
N ALA A 394 -3.23 -21.59 -24.37
CA ALA A 394 -4.61 -22.00 -24.58
C ALA A 394 -4.68 -23.53 -24.67
N VAL A 395 -5.52 -24.16 -23.86
CA VAL A 395 -5.76 -25.61 -23.87
C VAL A 395 -7.22 -25.84 -24.20
N ALA A 396 -7.46 -26.37 -25.40
CA ALA A 396 -8.80 -26.59 -25.94
C ALA A 396 -9.15 -28.08 -25.93
N LEU A 397 -10.31 -28.40 -25.36
CA LEU A 397 -10.92 -29.72 -25.35
C LEU A 397 -11.94 -29.80 -26.49
N PHE A 398 -11.92 -30.90 -27.23
CA PHE A 398 -12.78 -31.18 -28.37
C PHE A 398 -13.50 -32.51 -28.20
N ASP A 399 -14.74 -32.58 -28.67
CA ASP A 399 -15.50 -33.81 -28.82
C ASP A 399 -15.55 -34.23 -30.29
N CYS A 400 -15.03 -35.43 -30.57
CA CYS A 400 -14.91 -36.02 -31.89
C CYS A 400 -15.89 -37.18 -32.12
N GLY A 401 -16.86 -37.37 -31.22
CA GLY A 401 -17.86 -38.44 -31.26
C GLY A 401 -17.36 -39.76 -30.66
N GLU A 402 -18.25 -40.74 -30.54
CA GLU A 402 -18.00 -42.01 -29.83
C GLU A 402 -16.81 -42.83 -30.38
N ALA A 403 -16.53 -42.72 -31.68
CA ALA A 403 -15.47 -43.49 -32.33
C ALA A 403 -14.06 -42.92 -32.09
N GLU A 404 -13.94 -41.61 -31.90
CA GLU A 404 -12.64 -40.93 -31.72
C GLU A 404 -12.42 -40.35 -30.30
N GLY A 405 -13.49 -40.26 -29.51
CA GLY A 405 -13.44 -39.79 -28.12
C GLY A 405 -13.13 -38.29 -27.97
N LEU A 406 -12.84 -37.88 -26.73
CA LEU A 406 -12.43 -36.51 -26.43
C LEU A 406 -10.95 -36.30 -26.76
N ARG A 407 -10.64 -35.20 -27.44
CA ARG A 407 -9.27 -34.81 -27.81
C ARG A 407 -8.92 -33.45 -27.24
N VAL A 408 -7.63 -33.21 -27.01
CA VAL A 408 -7.13 -31.97 -26.43
C VAL A 408 -5.96 -31.45 -27.25
N GLN A 409 -5.94 -30.14 -27.51
CA GLN A 409 -4.85 -29.45 -28.19
C GLN A 409 -4.39 -28.26 -27.35
N ALA A 410 -3.08 -28.08 -27.23
CA ALA A 410 -2.49 -26.89 -26.63
C ALA A 410 -1.97 -25.93 -27.71
N LEU A 411 -2.12 -24.64 -27.47
CA LEU A 411 -1.53 -23.56 -28.26
C LEU A 411 -0.70 -22.68 -27.32
N LEU A 412 0.54 -22.36 -27.70
CA LEU A 412 1.34 -21.33 -27.04
C LEU A 412 1.48 -20.14 -27.98
N ASN A 413 1.09 -18.96 -27.51
CA ASN A 413 1.09 -17.73 -28.30
C ASN A 413 0.31 -17.89 -29.61
N GLU A 414 -0.85 -18.57 -29.54
CA GLU A 414 -1.73 -18.89 -30.68
C GLU A 414 -1.11 -19.83 -31.74
N ALA A 415 0.06 -20.42 -31.47
CA ALA A 415 0.69 -21.44 -32.32
C ALA A 415 0.55 -22.85 -31.73
N PRO A 416 0.44 -23.91 -32.55
CA PRO A 416 0.35 -25.29 -32.08
C PRO A 416 1.51 -25.67 -31.15
N LEU A 417 1.18 -26.28 -30.01
CA LEU A 417 2.16 -26.72 -29.01
C LEU A 417 2.06 -28.24 -28.84
N ALA A 418 3.18 -28.92 -29.12
CA ALA A 418 3.30 -30.34 -28.85
C ALA A 418 3.44 -30.62 -27.34
N PHE A 419 2.77 -31.66 -26.86
CA PHE A 419 2.99 -32.19 -25.52
C PHE A 419 4.34 -32.93 -25.44
N PRO A 420 4.91 -33.15 -24.23
CA PRO A 420 6.19 -33.82 -24.08
C PRO A 420 6.19 -35.28 -24.60
N PRO A 421 7.38 -35.88 -24.79
CA PRO A 421 7.50 -37.28 -25.20
C PRO A 421 6.71 -38.22 -24.28
N GLY A 422 5.91 -39.12 -24.87
CA GLY A 422 5.02 -40.04 -24.14
C GLY A 422 3.53 -39.74 -24.27
N VAL A 423 3.14 -38.69 -25.01
CA VAL A 423 1.77 -38.45 -25.49
C VAL A 423 1.82 -38.32 -27.01
N ASP A 424 1.37 -39.34 -27.74
CA ASP A 424 1.52 -39.42 -29.19
C ASP A 424 0.51 -38.51 -29.92
N GLY A 425 1.03 -37.54 -30.68
CA GLY A 425 0.24 -36.64 -31.53
C GLY A 425 1.00 -35.45 -32.12
N GLY A 426 2.27 -35.26 -31.75
CA GLY A 426 3.08 -34.15 -32.23
C GLY A 426 2.43 -32.81 -31.86
N GLU A 427 2.28 -31.92 -32.83
CA GLU A 427 1.58 -30.62 -32.67
C GLU A 427 0.05 -30.72 -32.88
N GLY A 428 -0.49 -31.93 -33.04
CA GLY A 428 -1.92 -32.20 -33.23
C GLY A 428 -2.69 -32.46 -31.94
N ALA A 429 -4.01 -32.57 -32.05
CA ALA A 429 -4.85 -32.93 -30.91
C ALA A 429 -4.67 -34.39 -30.47
N VAL A 430 -4.36 -34.59 -29.20
CA VAL A 430 -4.12 -35.91 -28.58
C VAL A 430 -5.38 -36.40 -27.87
N LEU A 431 -5.48 -37.70 -27.57
CA LEU A 431 -6.59 -38.21 -26.76
C LEU A 431 -6.51 -37.65 -25.34
N TYR A 432 -7.63 -37.14 -24.81
CA TYR A 432 -7.68 -36.59 -23.47
C TYR A 432 -7.38 -37.64 -22.40
N SER A 433 -7.77 -38.90 -22.63
CA SER A 433 -7.43 -40.04 -21.77
C SER A 433 -5.93 -40.26 -21.63
N ASP A 434 -5.19 -40.08 -22.72
CA ASP A 434 -3.76 -40.35 -22.79
C ASP A 434 -2.99 -39.22 -22.12
N LEU A 435 -3.41 -37.97 -22.39
CA LEU A 435 -2.89 -36.79 -21.69
C LEU A 435 -3.11 -36.92 -20.17
N ARG A 436 -4.32 -37.28 -19.74
CA ARG A 436 -4.63 -37.46 -18.32
C ARG A 436 -3.79 -38.58 -17.71
N SER A 437 -3.65 -39.71 -18.40
CA SER A 437 -2.84 -40.83 -17.91
C SER A 437 -1.37 -40.46 -17.76
N HIS A 438 -0.84 -39.66 -18.69
CA HIS A 438 0.54 -39.16 -18.62
C HIS A 438 0.78 -38.25 -17.40
N TYR A 439 -0.13 -37.31 -17.13
CA TYR A 439 0.01 -36.39 -16.00
C TYR A 439 -0.58 -36.91 -14.68
N GLN A 440 -1.23 -38.08 -14.67
CA GLN A 440 -1.84 -38.67 -13.47
C GLN A 440 -0.86 -38.79 -12.28
N PRO A 441 0.38 -39.30 -12.46
CA PRO A 441 1.33 -39.39 -11.36
C PRO A 441 1.70 -38.02 -10.79
N LEU A 442 1.75 -36.99 -11.64
CA LEU A 442 2.01 -35.63 -11.21
C LEU A 442 0.82 -35.05 -10.45
N LEU A 443 -0.40 -35.19 -10.98
CA LEU A 443 -1.64 -34.70 -10.36
C LEU A 443 -1.90 -35.32 -8.97
N MET A 444 -1.62 -36.62 -8.80
CA MET A 444 -1.75 -37.30 -7.50
C MET A 444 -0.73 -36.82 -6.46
N ASN A 445 0.46 -36.40 -6.89
CA ASN A 445 1.56 -36.02 -6.01
C ASN A 445 1.76 -34.49 -5.90
N CYS A 446 0.96 -33.68 -6.61
CA CYS A 446 1.06 -32.22 -6.63
C CYS A 446 0.31 -31.58 -5.44
N ASP A 447 0.64 -31.92 -4.20
CA ASP A 447 0.01 -31.30 -3.03
C ASP A 447 0.65 -29.94 -2.76
N SER A 448 0.01 -28.86 -3.22
CA SER A 448 0.56 -27.49 -3.13
C SER A 448 0.90 -27.06 -1.70
N GLU A 449 0.16 -27.53 -0.68
CA GLU A 449 0.47 -27.21 0.72
C GLU A 449 1.72 -27.95 1.18
N LYS A 450 1.86 -29.25 0.85
CA LYS A 450 3.05 -30.02 1.20
C LYS A 450 4.29 -29.58 0.42
N GLU A 451 4.16 -29.30 -0.88
CA GLU A 451 5.29 -28.88 -1.71
C GLU A 451 5.86 -27.54 -1.22
N CYS A 452 5.01 -26.65 -0.72
CA CYS A 452 5.40 -25.32 -0.25
C CYS A 452 5.77 -25.24 1.24
N GLN A 453 5.62 -26.33 2.00
CA GLN A 453 6.10 -26.44 3.38
C GLN A 453 7.64 -26.56 3.41
N LEU A 454 8.27 -25.88 4.37
CA LEU A 454 9.69 -26.06 4.67
C LEU A 454 9.90 -27.47 5.24
N LYS A 455 10.98 -28.14 4.84
CA LYS A 455 11.29 -29.51 5.32
C LYS A 455 11.52 -29.50 6.83
N ALA A 456 11.07 -30.55 7.51
CA ALA A 456 11.16 -30.66 8.98
C ALA A 456 12.61 -30.70 9.50
N GLU A 457 13.57 -31.10 8.67
CA GLU A 457 15.00 -31.12 8.98
C GLU A 457 15.62 -29.70 9.00
N ASP A 458 14.99 -28.71 8.33
CA ASP A 458 15.49 -27.33 8.25
C ASP A 458 15.00 -26.41 9.38
N LYS A 459 14.16 -26.91 10.30
CA LYS A 459 13.86 -26.19 11.55
C LYS A 459 15.05 -26.15 12.51
N ALA A 460 16.09 -26.96 12.27
CA ALA A 460 17.33 -26.97 13.03
C ALA A 460 18.48 -26.20 12.35
N SER A 461 18.46 -26.04 11.02
CA SER A 461 19.54 -25.41 10.24
C SER A 461 19.42 -23.89 10.10
N ALA A 462 18.22 -23.31 10.27
CA ALA A 462 18.04 -21.85 10.35
C ALA A 462 18.68 -21.19 11.61
N LEU A 463 19.31 -22.00 12.47
CA LEU A 463 20.08 -21.59 13.66
C LEU A 463 21.58 -21.90 13.58
N SER A 464 22.09 -22.42 12.46
CA SER A 464 23.52 -22.68 12.32
C SER A 464 23.97 -22.72 10.86
N HIS A 465 24.49 -21.58 10.37
CA HIS A 465 25.77 -21.47 9.65
C HIS A 465 25.85 -20.10 8.94
N CYS A 466 26.34 -19.09 9.66
CA CYS A 466 27.50 -18.39 9.12
C CYS A 466 28.69 -19.28 9.45
N ASP A 467 29.22 -20.01 8.48
CA ASP A 467 30.56 -20.56 8.64
C ASP A 467 31.43 -20.21 7.43
N VAL A 468 32.62 -19.78 7.79
CA VAL A 468 33.74 -19.40 6.92
C VAL A 468 34.41 -20.68 6.44
N GLU A 469 34.93 -20.61 5.23
CA GLU A 469 35.57 -21.67 4.46
C GLU A 469 36.63 -22.49 5.21
N GLY A 470 36.77 -23.73 4.75
CA GLY A 470 37.50 -24.81 5.41
C GLY A 470 38.96 -24.96 5.02
N MET A 471 39.62 -25.85 5.76
CA MET A 471 40.83 -26.57 5.39
C MET A 471 41.00 -27.72 6.40
N GLU A 472 40.64 -28.95 6.03
CA GLU A 472 41.03 -30.15 6.76
C GLU A 472 42.24 -30.80 6.09
N ALA A 473 43.26 -31.06 6.92
CA ALA A 473 44.39 -31.92 6.64
C ALA A 473 44.19 -33.26 7.37
N SER A 474 44.62 -34.32 6.68
CA SER A 474 44.71 -35.71 7.10
C SER A 474 45.25 -35.94 8.53
N GLY A 475 44.60 -36.86 9.26
CA GLY A 475 45.00 -37.27 10.61
C GLY A 475 46.17 -38.25 10.69
N VAL A 476 46.73 -38.39 11.90
CA VAL A 476 47.49 -39.56 12.38
C VAL A 476 47.33 -39.66 13.92
N GLU A 477 47.26 -40.91 14.39
CA GLU A 477 47.13 -41.39 15.77
C GLU A 477 48.32 -41.10 16.72
N ALA A 478 48.04 -41.37 17.99
CA ALA A 478 48.85 -41.20 19.19
C ALA A 478 50.22 -41.92 19.22
N SER A 479 51.20 -41.32 19.92
CA SER A 479 51.98 -41.94 21.02
C SER A 479 53.12 -41.03 21.53
N GLY A 480 53.29 -40.96 22.86
CA GLY A 480 54.58 -41.09 23.56
C GLY A 480 55.57 -39.91 23.66
N VAL A 481 56.05 -39.73 24.92
CA VAL A 481 57.43 -39.38 25.35
C VAL A 481 57.74 -37.92 25.80
N GLU A 482 57.95 -37.82 27.12
CA GLU A 482 58.98 -37.14 27.95
C GLU A 482 59.57 -35.72 27.64
N ALA A 483 59.48 -34.89 28.68
CA ALA A 483 60.55 -34.23 29.47
C ALA A 483 61.29 -32.94 29.02
N SER A 484 61.61 -32.17 30.07
CA SER A 484 62.58 -31.06 30.27
C SER A 484 62.16 -29.68 29.73
N ALA A 485 61.99 -28.62 30.54
CA ALA A 485 62.82 -27.96 31.56
C ALA A 485 63.95 -27.09 30.99
N SER A 486 63.83 -25.77 31.16
CA SER A 486 64.84 -24.80 31.65
C SER A 486 64.34 -23.37 31.34
N GLU A 487 64.17 -22.54 32.38
CA GLU A 487 65.10 -21.45 32.80
C GLU A 487 64.96 -20.18 31.93
N ASP A 488 65.21 -18.97 32.38
CA ASP A 488 65.20 -18.26 33.66
C ASP A 488 65.40 -16.77 33.26
N TRP A 489 65.71 -15.89 34.21
CA TRP A 489 66.16 -14.49 34.10
C TRP A 489 65.20 -13.43 34.67
N THR A 490 65.25 -13.44 36.00
CA THR A 490 65.10 -12.32 36.93
C THR A 490 65.75 -10.99 36.51
N SER A 491 65.22 -9.84 36.96
CA SER A 491 65.88 -9.03 38.00
C SER A 491 65.13 -7.73 38.39
N LYS A 492 64.92 -7.59 39.72
CA LYS A 492 65.14 -6.42 40.62
C LYS A 492 64.78 -5.01 40.09
N GLY A 493 63.95 -4.18 40.72
CA GLY A 493 63.61 -4.01 42.13
C GLY A 493 64.25 -2.74 42.69
N THR A 494 63.49 -1.66 42.96
CA THR A 494 63.83 -0.64 43.99
C THR A 494 62.58 0.16 44.40
N LEU A 495 62.38 0.29 45.71
CA LEU A 495 61.32 1.04 46.39
C LEU A 495 61.78 2.47 46.73
N SER A 496 60.87 3.45 46.69
CA SER A 496 60.90 4.59 47.62
C SER A 496 59.49 5.09 47.92
N TRP A 497 59.26 5.42 49.19
CA TRP A 497 57.97 5.76 49.82
C TRP A 497 57.86 7.26 50.10
N ILE A 498 56.81 7.97 49.66
CA ILE A 498 56.35 9.24 50.27
C ILE A 498 54.82 9.40 50.20
N HIS A 499 54.20 9.31 51.39
CA HIS A 499 53.03 10.01 51.95
C HIS A 499 51.58 9.86 51.39
N LEU A 500 50.71 9.57 52.36
CA LEU A 500 49.28 9.24 52.32
C LEU A 500 48.34 10.44 52.14
N LYS A 501 47.23 10.21 51.43
CA LYS A 501 45.88 10.65 51.86
C LYS A 501 44.88 9.49 51.63
N PRO A 502 43.92 9.28 52.55
CA PRO A 502 43.02 8.13 52.49
C PRO A 502 41.85 8.44 51.55
N ALA A 503 41.73 7.67 50.48
CA ALA A 503 40.49 7.55 49.73
C ALA A 503 39.92 6.17 50.02
N SER A 504 38.72 6.14 50.60
CA SER A 504 37.89 4.96 50.80
C SER A 504 37.82 4.15 49.51
N ARG A 505 38.38 2.94 49.53
CA ARG A 505 38.16 1.91 48.51
C ARG A 505 36.66 1.66 48.42
N SER A 506 36.01 2.09 47.34
CA SER A 506 34.86 1.33 46.84
C SER A 506 35.45 0.06 46.22
N GLU A 507 35.22 -1.07 46.85
CA GLU A 507 35.53 -2.37 46.27
C GLU A 507 34.81 -2.49 44.92
N ASN A 508 35.56 -2.34 43.82
CA ASN A 508 35.10 -2.78 42.51
C ASN A 508 34.93 -4.30 42.59
N LEU A 509 33.69 -4.76 42.74
CA LEU A 509 33.27 -6.16 42.74
C LEU A 509 33.36 -6.80 41.35
N ASN A 510 34.38 -6.46 40.55
CA ASN A 510 34.67 -7.17 39.32
C ASN A 510 35.65 -8.31 39.65
N LYS A 511 35.12 -9.49 40.00
CA LYS A 511 35.93 -10.69 40.30
C LYS A 511 36.79 -11.14 39.11
N SER A 512 36.44 -10.69 37.91
CA SER A 512 37.14 -11.01 36.66
C SER A 512 38.20 -9.95 36.36
N THR A 513 39.47 -10.24 36.64
CA THR A 513 40.60 -9.32 36.38
C THR A 513 40.98 -9.19 34.91
N ASN A 514 40.39 -10.01 34.03
CA ASN A 514 40.83 -10.21 32.64
C ASN A 514 39.79 -9.75 31.59
N VAL A 515 38.78 -8.96 31.97
CA VAL A 515 37.71 -8.51 31.06
C VAL A 515 37.84 -7.03 30.77
N VAL A 516 37.90 -6.66 29.49
CA VAL A 516 37.92 -5.27 29.01
C VAL A 516 36.60 -4.96 28.30
N TYR A 517 35.97 -3.83 28.63
CA TYR A 517 34.76 -3.39 27.96
C TYR A 517 35.05 -3.06 26.49
N GLN A 518 34.36 -3.73 25.56
CA GLN A 518 34.43 -3.42 24.13
C GLN A 518 33.29 -2.49 23.74
N ALA A 519 33.63 -1.28 23.30
CA ALA A 519 32.63 -0.34 22.80
C ALA A 519 32.07 -0.82 21.45
N HIS A 520 30.75 -0.69 21.26
CA HIS A 520 30.12 -1.01 19.99
C HIS A 520 30.62 -0.08 18.86
N HIS A 521 30.94 -0.65 17.68
CA HIS A 521 31.35 0.12 16.49
C HIS A 521 30.22 1.00 15.91
N VAL A 522 28.95 0.62 16.13
CA VAL A 522 27.79 1.37 15.66
C VAL A 522 27.13 2.12 16.82
N SER A 523 27.05 3.44 16.70
CA SER A 523 26.46 4.30 17.74
C SER A 523 24.97 4.06 17.91
N ARG A 524 24.45 4.37 19.10
CA ARG A 524 23.01 4.35 19.41
C ARG A 524 22.18 5.14 18.40
N ASN A 525 22.66 6.31 17.95
CA ASN A 525 21.97 7.09 16.92
C ASN A 525 21.82 6.29 15.61
N LYS A 526 22.91 5.72 15.09
CA LYS A 526 22.87 4.92 13.85
C LYS A 526 21.98 3.68 13.98
N ARG A 527 22.07 2.97 15.11
CA ARG A 527 21.17 1.82 15.39
C ARG A 527 19.71 2.28 15.48
N GLY A 528 19.45 3.40 16.15
CA GLY A 528 18.12 4.01 16.22
C GLY A 528 17.52 4.43 14.89
N GLN A 529 18.33 4.70 13.85
CA GLN A 529 17.79 4.99 12.50
C GLN A 529 17.24 3.75 11.78
N VAL A 530 17.64 2.54 12.19
CA VAL A 530 17.22 1.28 11.56
C VAL A 530 16.31 0.43 12.44
N VAL A 531 16.14 0.81 13.71
CA VAL A 531 15.22 0.15 14.65
C VAL A 531 13.83 0.80 14.52
N GLY A 532 12.95 0.13 13.77
CA GLY A 532 11.61 0.62 13.46
C GLY A 532 11.57 1.55 12.24
N THR A 533 10.40 2.13 11.97
CA THR A 533 10.18 3.02 10.81
C THR A 533 10.34 4.50 11.16
N ARG A 534 10.38 4.84 12.45
CA ARG A 534 10.52 6.21 12.94
C ARG A 534 11.98 6.49 13.29
N GLY A 535 12.60 7.47 12.64
CA GLY A 535 13.99 7.85 12.90
C GLY A 535 14.25 8.30 14.36
N GLY A 536 15.50 8.14 14.81
CA GLY A 536 15.95 8.54 16.15
C GLY A 536 16.04 7.40 17.17
N PHE A 537 17.03 7.48 18.07
CA PHE A 537 17.19 6.53 19.16
C PHE A 537 16.19 6.82 20.28
N ARG A 538 15.44 5.81 20.69
CA ARG A 538 14.40 5.89 21.73
C ARG A 538 14.42 4.72 22.71
N GLY A 539 15.57 4.06 22.82
CA GLY A 539 15.72 2.92 23.70
C GLY A 539 15.62 3.33 25.17
N CYS A 540 14.70 2.73 25.91
CA CYS A 540 14.43 3.02 27.32
C CYS A 540 13.81 1.83 28.04
N THR A 541 13.75 1.89 29.37
CA THR A 541 13.08 0.87 30.19
C THR A 541 11.90 1.47 30.95
N ILE A 542 10.73 0.85 30.81
CA ILE A 542 9.53 1.11 31.59
C ILE A 542 9.41 0.02 32.64
N TRP A 543 9.58 0.39 33.90
CA TRP A 543 9.63 -0.52 35.03
C TRP A 543 8.33 -0.51 35.82
N LEU A 544 7.42 -1.46 35.50
CA LEU A 544 6.16 -1.60 36.23
C LEU A 544 6.39 -2.36 37.54
N THR A 545 6.09 -1.73 38.67
CA THR A 545 6.16 -2.33 40.02
C THR A 545 4.81 -2.25 40.73
N GLY A 546 4.49 -3.20 41.61
CA GLY A 546 3.23 -3.22 42.34
C GLY A 546 2.85 -4.61 42.85
N LEU A 547 1.81 -4.70 43.68
CA LEU A 547 1.30 -5.96 44.23
C LEU A 547 0.84 -6.95 43.13
N SER A 548 0.79 -8.24 43.46
CA SER A 548 0.18 -9.24 42.57
C SER A 548 -1.29 -8.88 42.31
N GLY A 549 -1.79 -9.01 41.08
CA GLY A 549 -3.17 -8.61 40.74
C GLY A 549 -3.42 -7.09 40.61
N ALA A 550 -2.41 -6.24 40.81
CA ALA A 550 -2.53 -4.78 40.66
C ALA A 550 -2.73 -4.33 39.19
N GLY A 551 -2.44 -5.17 38.18
CA GLY A 551 -2.71 -4.86 36.77
C GLY A 551 -1.48 -4.61 35.88
N LYS A 552 -0.26 -4.88 36.38
CA LYS A 552 1.01 -4.72 35.62
C LYS A 552 0.98 -5.41 34.25
N THR A 553 0.66 -6.71 34.21
CA THR A 553 0.62 -7.50 32.97
C THR A 553 -0.41 -6.94 31.97
N THR A 554 -1.57 -6.49 32.44
CA THR A 554 -2.61 -5.88 31.60
C THR A 554 -2.12 -4.57 30.96
N ILE A 555 -1.49 -3.69 31.74
CA ILE A 555 -0.94 -2.43 31.25
C ILE A 555 0.23 -2.69 30.29
N SER A 556 1.10 -3.64 30.62
CA SER A 556 2.26 -4.02 29.82
C SER A 556 1.86 -4.45 28.41
N PHE A 557 0.88 -5.35 28.28
CA PHE A 557 0.43 -5.84 26.97
C PHE A 557 -0.35 -4.78 26.18
N ALA A 558 -1.21 -3.99 26.84
CA ALA A 558 -1.92 -2.92 26.16
C ALA A 558 -0.97 -1.81 25.66
N LEU A 559 0.08 -1.51 26.43
CA LEU A 559 1.13 -0.58 26.02
C LEU A 559 2.00 -1.15 24.88
N GLU A 560 2.34 -2.44 24.94
CA GLU A 560 3.05 -3.15 23.87
C GLU A 560 2.25 -3.11 22.55
N GLU A 561 0.96 -3.42 22.60
CA GLU A 561 0.05 -3.35 21.45
C GLU A 561 0.00 -1.92 20.86
N TYR A 562 -0.09 -0.91 21.72
CA TYR A 562 -0.05 0.49 21.27
C TYR A 562 1.28 0.83 20.60
N LEU A 563 2.43 0.53 21.21
CA LEU A 563 3.73 0.90 20.64
C LEU A 563 3.99 0.19 19.30
N VAL A 564 3.64 -1.10 19.19
CA VAL A 564 3.79 -1.89 17.97
C VAL A 564 2.90 -1.37 16.84
N SER A 565 1.62 -1.10 17.12
CA SER A 565 0.69 -0.55 16.11
C SER A 565 1.11 0.82 15.57
N HIS A 566 1.94 1.53 16.34
CA HIS A 566 2.48 2.84 15.99
C HIS A 566 3.92 2.83 15.46
N GLY A 567 4.47 1.64 15.18
CA GLY A 567 5.78 1.45 14.55
C GLY A 567 6.97 1.71 15.47
N ILE A 568 6.76 1.64 16.79
CA ILE A 568 7.80 1.74 17.81
C ILE A 568 8.11 0.33 18.33
N PRO A 569 9.29 -0.24 18.00
CA PRO A 569 9.67 -1.56 18.49
C PRO A 569 9.81 -1.58 20.01
N CYS A 570 9.11 -2.50 20.66
CA CYS A 570 9.15 -2.72 22.10
C CYS A 570 9.20 -4.21 22.42
N TYR A 571 9.52 -4.54 23.67
CA TYR A 571 9.52 -5.92 24.15
C TYR A 571 9.18 -6.00 25.63
N SER A 572 8.19 -6.83 25.98
CA SER A 572 7.72 -7.03 27.35
C SER A 572 8.44 -8.20 28.05
N LEU A 573 9.15 -7.91 29.15
CA LEU A 573 9.71 -8.87 30.09
C LEU A 573 8.70 -9.08 31.23
N ASP A 574 7.97 -10.20 31.21
CA ASP A 574 7.06 -10.57 32.29
C ASP A 574 7.67 -11.63 33.20
N GLY A 575 7.33 -11.56 34.49
CA GLY A 575 7.81 -12.47 35.52
C GLY A 575 7.52 -13.94 35.26
N ASP A 576 6.42 -14.28 34.59
CA ASP A 576 6.10 -15.66 34.24
C ASP A 576 7.01 -16.14 33.09
N ASN A 577 7.21 -15.31 32.07
CA ASN A 577 7.99 -15.66 30.88
C ASN A 577 9.49 -15.84 31.19
N ILE A 578 10.07 -14.93 31.97
CA ILE A 578 11.51 -14.97 32.29
C ILE A 578 11.87 -16.15 33.22
N ARG A 579 10.93 -16.57 34.09
CA ARG A 579 11.12 -17.70 35.01
C ARG A 579 11.13 -19.06 34.29
N HIS A 580 10.61 -19.17 33.07
CA HIS A 580 10.73 -20.41 32.29
C HIS A 580 12.06 -20.53 31.54
N GLY A 581 12.79 -19.42 31.35
CA GLY A 581 14.04 -19.37 30.60
C GLY A 581 15.23 -18.96 31.46
N LEU A 582 15.62 -17.68 31.37
CA LEU A 582 16.83 -17.12 31.98
C LEU A 582 16.89 -17.31 33.51
N ASN A 583 15.73 -17.23 34.18
CA ASN A 583 15.65 -17.30 35.64
C ASN A 583 15.07 -18.63 36.14
N ARG A 584 15.04 -19.68 35.31
CA ARG A 584 14.53 -21.01 35.69
C ARG A 584 15.26 -21.68 36.85
N ASN A 585 16.50 -21.25 37.10
CA ASN A 585 17.37 -21.80 38.15
C ASN A 585 17.20 -21.06 39.50
N LEU A 586 16.37 -20.03 39.58
CA LEU A 586 16.17 -19.22 40.79
C LEU A 586 14.91 -19.64 41.53
N GLY A 587 15.04 -19.83 42.84
CA GLY A 587 13.93 -20.13 43.74
C GLY A 587 13.15 -18.89 44.19
N PHE A 588 12.58 -18.97 45.39
CA PHE A 588 11.83 -17.87 46.03
C PHE A 588 12.49 -17.36 47.32
N SER A 589 13.75 -17.73 47.59
CA SER A 589 14.54 -17.18 48.69
C SER A 589 14.82 -15.69 48.48
N SER A 590 15.17 -14.95 49.55
CA SER A 590 15.46 -13.51 49.43
C SER A 590 16.62 -13.23 48.47
N LEU A 591 17.67 -14.06 48.51
CA LEU A 591 18.83 -13.95 47.59
C LEU A 591 18.44 -14.26 46.13
N ASP A 592 17.60 -15.27 45.91
CA ASP A 592 17.12 -15.60 44.56
C ASP A 592 16.21 -14.51 43.99
N ARG A 593 15.44 -13.82 44.85
CA ARG A 593 14.59 -12.69 44.45
C ARG A 593 15.42 -11.47 44.05
N GLU A 594 16.45 -11.15 44.83
CA GLU A 594 17.42 -10.08 44.51
C GLU A 594 18.12 -10.37 43.17
N GLU A 595 18.63 -11.60 42.98
CA GLU A 595 19.27 -12.01 41.72
C GLU A 595 18.30 -12.03 40.54
N ASN A 596 17.03 -12.41 40.76
CA ASN A 596 16.01 -12.38 39.72
C ASN A 596 15.79 -10.94 39.21
N ILE A 597 15.66 -9.96 40.10
CA ILE A 597 15.49 -8.56 39.71
C ILE A 597 16.77 -8.01 39.07
N ARG A 598 17.94 -8.32 39.61
CA ARG A 598 19.23 -7.90 39.03
C ARG A 598 19.42 -8.41 37.59
N ARG A 599 19.10 -9.68 37.31
CA ARG A 599 19.17 -10.24 35.94
C ARG A 599 18.20 -9.55 34.99
N VAL A 600 16.97 -9.30 35.43
CA VAL A 600 15.96 -8.60 34.63
C VAL A 600 16.42 -7.17 34.33
N ALA A 601 17.02 -6.46 35.29
CA ALA A 601 17.55 -5.12 35.09
C ALA A 601 18.66 -5.07 34.03
N GLU A 602 19.61 -6.01 34.05
CA GLU A 602 20.66 -6.08 33.03
C GLU A 602 20.12 -6.42 31.64
N VAL A 603 19.15 -7.34 31.55
CA VAL A 603 18.49 -7.66 30.27
C VAL A 603 17.70 -6.47 29.74
N ALA A 604 16.94 -5.79 30.59
CA ALA A 604 16.19 -4.60 30.22
C ALA A 604 17.12 -3.50 29.68
N LYS A 605 18.29 -3.31 30.32
CA LYS A 605 19.33 -2.41 29.84
C LYS A 605 19.86 -2.81 28.46
N LEU A 606 20.02 -4.10 28.16
CA LEU A 606 20.46 -4.56 26.84
C LEU A 606 19.41 -4.25 25.76
N PHE A 607 18.12 -4.46 26.05
CA PHE A 607 17.03 -4.10 25.14
C PHE A 607 16.95 -2.58 24.91
N ALA A 608 17.04 -1.80 25.98
CA ALA A 608 17.10 -0.34 25.89
C ALA A 608 18.35 0.11 25.12
N ASP A 609 19.53 -0.46 25.37
CA ASP A 609 20.73 -0.12 24.61
C ASP A 609 20.58 -0.46 23.13
N ALA A 610 19.93 -1.57 22.79
CA ALA A 610 19.64 -1.98 21.41
C ALA A 610 18.71 -1.00 20.67
N GLY A 611 17.97 -0.15 21.38
CA GLY A 611 17.09 0.87 20.82
C GLY A 611 15.60 0.56 20.96
N LEU A 612 15.22 -0.49 21.70
CA LEU A 612 13.83 -0.87 21.94
C LEU A 612 13.29 -0.22 23.21
N VAL A 613 11.97 -0.04 23.27
CA VAL A 613 11.27 0.23 24.54
C VAL A 613 11.10 -1.10 25.28
N CYS A 614 11.87 -1.31 26.35
CA CYS A 614 11.74 -2.50 27.19
C CYS A 614 10.69 -2.25 28.28
N ILE A 615 9.64 -3.06 28.31
CA ILE A 615 8.60 -2.98 29.34
C ILE A 615 8.84 -4.13 30.31
N THR A 616 8.89 -3.88 31.62
CA THR A 616 9.10 -4.93 32.62
C THR A 616 7.90 -5.00 33.55
N SER A 617 7.35 -6.20 33.75
CA SER A 617 6.15 -6.47 34.55
C SER A 617 6.50 -7.42 35.70
N PHE A 618 7.07 -6.86 36.78
CA PHE A 618 7.52 -7.62 37.95
C PHE A 618 6.98 -7.01 39.25
N ILE A 619 6.80 -7.83 40.29
CA ILE A 619 6.41 -7.29 41.61
C ILE A 619 7.48 -6.34 42.14
N SER A 620 8.76 -6.70 42.02
CA SER A 620 9.92 -5.89 42.47
C SER A 620 9.69 -5.15 43.80
N PRO A 621 9.47 -5.88 44.91
CA PRO A 621 8.88 -5.33 46.13
C PRO A 621 9.79 -4.41 46.93
N PHE A 622 11.12 -4.54 46.81
CA PHE A 622 12.07 -3.79 47.63
C PHE A 622 12.63 -2.59 46.88
N SER A 623 12.70 -1.43 47.54
CA SER A 623 13.23 -0.18 46.95
C SER A 623 14.66 -0.36 46.50
N LYS A 624 15.50 -0.99 47.33
CA LYS A 624 16.92 -1.26 47.03
C LYS A 624 17.12 -1.90 45.65
N ASP A 625 16.29 -2.87 45.29
CA ASP A 625 16.41 -3.60 44.03
C ASP A 625 16.01 -2.74 42.82
N ARG A 626 14.97 -1.91 42.99
CA ARG A 626 14.51 -0.95 41.97
C ARG A 626 15.49 0.19 41.77
N ASP A 627 16.08 0.69 42.85
CA ASP A 627 17.11 1.73 42.84
C ASP A 627 18.38 1.25 42.14
N GLU A 628 18.79 0.00 42.36
CA GLU A 628 19.92 -0.59 41.65
C GLU A 628 19.61 -0.77 40.16
N ALA A 629 18.39 -1.23 39.81
CA ALA A 629 17.95 -1.33 38.41
C ALA A 629 17.98 0.05 37.71
N ARG A 630 17.51 1.11 38.39
CA ARG A 630 17.58 2.49 37.92
C ARG A 630 19.02 2.93 37.69
N LYS A 631 19.90 2.68 38.66
CA LYS A 631 21.33 3.03 38.61
C LYS A 631 22.05 2.35 37.45
N ILE A 632 21.73 1.08 37.16
CA ILE A 632 22.25 0.32 36.01
C ILE A 632 21.95 1.03 34.67
N HIS A 633 20.75 1.59 34.52
CA HIS A 633 20.33 2.29 33.29
C HIS A 633 20.91 3.71 33.20
N VAL A 634 20.81 4.48 34.28
CA VAL A 634 21.30 5.87 34.32
C VAL A 634 22.81 5.93 34.10
N SER A 635 23.58 5.01 34.69
CA SER A 635 25.03 4.93 34.48
C SER A 635 25.41 4.60 33.03
N ALA A 636 24.52 3.94 32.29
CA ALA A 636 24.68 3.66 30.87
C ALA A 636 24.11 4.78 29.97
N GLY A 637 23.58 5.87 30.53
CA GLY A 637 22.93 6.95 29.78
C GLY A 637 21.66 6.51 29.06
N LEU A 638 20.89 5.60 29.67
CA LEU A 638 19.60 5.12 29.15
C LEU A 638 18.46 5.59 30.07
N PRO A 639 17.34 6.10 29.51
CA PRO A 639 16.17 6.48 30.30
C PRO A 639 15.54 5.28 31.01
N PHE A 640 15.13 5.50 32.25
CA PHE A 640 14.46 4.52 33.11
C PHE A 640 13.26 5.18 33.78
N PHE A 641 12.08 4.60 33.59
CA PHE A 641 10.81 5.11 34.11
C PHE A 641 10.21 4.09 35.07
N GLU A 642 10.24 4.36 36.37
CA GLU A 642 9.58 3.56 37.39
C GLU A 642 8.10 3.96 37.46
N VAL A 643 7.24 3.01 37.10
CA VAL A 643 5.79 3.20 37.09
C VAL A 643 5.18 2.35 38.20
N PHE A 644 4.66 3.02 39.22
CA PHE A 644 4.03 2.36 40.34
C PHE A 644 2.56 2.02 40.02
N VAL A 645 2.26 0.74 39.85
CA VAL A 645 0.90 0.23 39.64
C VAL A 645 0.24 -0.01 40.99
N HIS A 646 -0.49 1.01 41.45
CA HIS A 646 -1.08 1.08 42.78
C HIS A 646 -2.54 0.61 42.79
N ALA A 647 -2.80 -0.45 43.56
CA ALA A 647 -4.14 -0.89 43.97
C ALA A 647 -4.07 -1.38 45.43
N SER A 648 -5.15 -1.18 46.19
CA SER A 648 -5.19 -1.65 47.58
C SER A 648 -5.05 -3.18 47.64
N LEU A 649 -4.58 -3.70 48.78
CA LEU A 649 -4.48 -5.14 48.98
C LEU A 649 -5.85 -5.80 48.84
N GLU A 650 -6.93 -5.20 49.35
CA GLU A 650 -8.27 -5.78 49.22
C GLU A 650 -8.73 -5.85 47.75
N VAL A 651 -8.41 -4.83 46.94
CA VAL A 651 -8.71 -4.85 45.51
C VAL A 651 -7.91 -5.97 44.82
N CYS A 652 -6.62 -6.11 45.13
CA CYS A 652 -5.78 -7.18 44.59
C CYS A 652 -6.26 -8.57 44.99
N GLU A 653 -6.65 -8.76 46.25
CA GLU A 653 -7.22 -10.01 46.77
C GLU A 653 -8.60 -10.31 46.16
N SER A 654 -9.45 -9.30 45.95
CA SER A 654 -10.78 -9.53 45.34
C SER A 654 -10.67 -10.00 43.88
N ARG A 655 -9.63 -9.55 43.17
CA ARG A 655 -9.37 -9.94 41.78
C ARG A 655 -8.82 -11.36 41.68
N ASP A 656 -7.97 -11.76 42.63
CA ASP A 656 -7.19 -13.02 42.71
C ASP A 656 -7.05 -13.79 41.38
N VAL A 657 -6.54 -13.10 40.36
CA VAL A 657 -6.59 -13.53 38.95
C VAL A 657 -5.99 -14.93 38.73
N LYS A 658 -5.02 -15.30 39.58
CA LYS A 658 -4.27 -16.56 39.50
C LYS A 658 -4.53 -17.50 40.68
N GLY A 659 -5.47 -17.17 41.58
CA GLY A 659 -5.75 -17.95 42.79
C GLY A 659 -4.59 -17.97 43.81
N LEU A 660 -3.67 -17.00 43.74
CA LEU A 660 -2.45 -16.97 44.54
C LEU A 660 -2.69 -16.41 45.94
N TYR A 661 -3.59 -15.43 46.08
CA TYR A 661 -3.93 -14.86 47.38
C TYR A 661 -4.66 -15.89 48.25
N LYS A 662 -5.60 -16.64 47.67
CA LYS A 662 -6.26 -17.75 48.37
C LYS A 662 -5.27 -18.79 48.89
N LYS A 663 -4.27 -19.16 48.08
CA LYS A 663 -3.21 -20.13 48.45
C LYS A 663 -2.21 -19.57 49.47
N ALA A 664 -1.92 -18.27 49.43
CA ALA A 664 -1.10 -17.62 50.45
C ALA A 664 -1.83 -17.61 51.80
N ARG A 665 -3.12 -17.24 51.83
CA ARG A 665 -3.95 -17.25 53.04
C ARG A 665 -4.16 -18.65 53.64
N SER A 666 -4.15 -19.71 52.82
CA SER A 666 -4.18 -21.10 53.30
C SER A 666 -2.82 -21.64 53.78
N GLY A 667 -1.74 -20.84 53.66
CA GLY A 667 -0.39 -21.22 54.06
C GLY A 667 0.34 -22.14 53.08
N GLU A 668 -0.24 -22.40 51.90
CA GLU A 668 0.38 -23.21 50.83
C GLU A 668 1.53 -22.47 50.13
N ILE A 669 1.48 -21.14 50.09
CA ILE A 669 2.55 -20.28 49.56
C ILE A 669 3.09 -19.40 50.68
N LYS A 670 4.35 -19.61 51.07
CA LYS A 670 5.02 -18.81 52.11
C LYS A 670 5.82 -17.65 51.50
N GLY A 671 5.86 -16.52 52.21
CA GLY A 671 6.65 -15.35 51.80
C GLY A 671 6.05 -14.61 50.60
N PHE A 672 4.72 -14.61 50.49
CA PHE A 672 4.01 -13.92 49.42
C PHE A 672 3.93 -12.41 49.71
N THR A 673 4.38 -11.59 48.77
CA THR A 673 4.40 -10.12 48.91
C THR A 673 2.98 -9.57 49.11
N GLY A 674 2.80 -8.77 50.17
CA GLY A 674 1.52 -8.21 50.60
C GLY A 674 0.76 -9.06 51.64
N ILE A 675 1.23 -10.27 51.96
CA ILE A 675 0.65 -11.14 53.00
C ILE A 675 1.69 -11.48 54.07
N ASP A 676 2.73 -12.22 53.70
CA ASP A 676 3.80 -12.70 54.61
C ASP A 676 5.17 -12.06 54.29
N SER A 677 5.22 -11.12 53.35
CA SER A 677 6.40 -10.36 52.98
C SER A 677 5.98 -8.96 52.57
N ASP A 678 6.77 -7.95 52.95
CA ASP A 678 6.41 -6.55 52.73
C ASP A 678 6.55 -6.14 51.26
N TYR A 679 5.79 -5.11 50.89
CA TYR A 679 5.95 -4.36 49.65
C TYR A 679 6.33 -2.93 50.03
N GLU A 680 7.51 -2.48 49.61
CA GLU A 680 8.00 -1.12 49.84
C GLU A 680 7.54 -0.24 48.68
N CYS A 681 6.56 0.63 48.93
CA CYS A 681 6.06 1.57 47.93
C CYS A 681 7.20 2.48 47.42
N PRO A 682 7.28 2.76 46.11
CA PRO A 682 8.27 3.70 45.58
C PRO A 682 8.04 5.14 46.10
N ASP A 683 9.07 5.74 46.69
CA ASP A 683 9.01 7.13 47.18
C ASP A 683 9.10 8.17 46.04
N THR A 684 9.81 7.84 44.95
CA THR A 684 10.06 8.75 43.82
C THR A 684 9.85 8.05 42.47
N SER A 685 8.62 7.58 42.22
CA SER A 685 8.25 7.05 40.91
C SER A 685 8.00 8.16 39.89
N GLU A 686 8.33 7.92 38.62
CA GLU A 686 8.00 8.85 37.53
C GLU A 686 6.49 8.92 37.26
N LEU A 687 5.74 7.85 37.55
CA LEU A 687 4.29 7.81 37.40
C LEU A 687 3.63 6.82 38.38
N VAL A 688 2.46 7.20 38.90
CA VAL A 688 1.62 6.34 39.76
C VAL A 688 0.28 6.06 39.08
N LEU A 689 0.02 4.79 38.79
CA LEU A 689 -1.21 4.33 38.14
C LEU A 689 -2.18 3.73 39.17
N LYS A 690 -3.31 4.39 39.40
CA LYS A 690 -4.34 3.96 40.37
C LYS A 690 -5.36 2.99 39.75
N THR A 691 -4.99 1.73 39.54
CA THR A 691 -5.81 0.75 38.79
C THR A 691 -7.08 0.25 39.51
N GLY A 692 -7.31 0.69 40.75
CA GLY A 692 -8.60 0.51 41.46
C GLY A 692 -9.62 1.60 41.16
N GLU A 693 -9.17 2.72 40.59
CA GLU A 693 -9.98 3.92 40.27
C GLU A 693 -10.04 4.14 38.75
N LEU A 694 -8.94 3.86 38.05
CA LEU A 694 -8.77 4.07 36.62
C LEU A 694 -8.96 2.78 35.82
N THR A 695 -9.44 2.94 34.59
CA THR A 695 -9.48 1.86 33.59
C THR A 695 -8.09 1.58 33.01
N ALA A 696 -7.93 0.42 32.37
CA ALA A 696 -6.67 0.05 31.73
C ALA A 696 -6.26 1.04 30.61
N SER A 697 -7.23 1.56 29.85
CA SER A 697 -6.98 2.54 28.79
C SER A 697 -6.50 3.89 29.36
N GLU A 698 -7.11 4.38 30.43
CA GLU A 698 -6.66 5.60 31.12
C GLU A 698 -5.26 5.44 31.71
N CYS A 699 -4.92 4.24 32.20
CA CYS A 699 -3.57 3.96 32.69
C CYS A 699 -2.53 3.96 31.56
N VAL A 700 -2.84 3.35 30.42
CA VAL A 700 -1.96 3.35 29.23
C VAL A 700 -1.75 4.76 28.71
N GLN A 701 -2.82 5.57 28.65
CA GLN A 701 -2.76 6.97 28.24
C GLN A 701 -1.75 7.78 29.08
N GLN A 702 -1.80 7.68 30.41
CA GLN A 702 -0.85 8.38 31.28
C GLN A 702 0.61 7.93 31.06
N VAL A 703 0.84 6.64 30.79
CA VAL A 703 2.19 6.15 30.46
C VAL A 703 2.66 6.74 29.13
N LEU A 704 1.79 6.79 28.13
CA LEU A 704 2.13 7.34 26.82
C LEU A 704 2.43 8.85 26.91
N GLU A 705 1.67 9.60 27.70
CA GLU A 705 1.91 11.04 27.96
C GLU A 705 3.30 11.25 28.57
N LEU A 706 3.67 10.47 29.58
CA LEU A 706 5.02 10.47 30.14
C LEU A 706 6.09 10.19 29.05
N LEU A 707 5.90 9.16 28.23
CA LEU A 707 6.87 8.82 27.18
C LEU A 707 6.99 9.91 26.11
N GLN A 708 5.94 10.70 25.88
CA GLN A 708 5.99 11.84 24.97
C GLN A 708 6.74 13.02 25.54
N GLU A 709 6.49 13.39 26.80
CA GLU A 709 7.24 14.44 27.50
C GLU A 709 8.74 14.15 27.47
N GLN A 710 9.10 12.87 27.52
CA GLN A 710 10.48 12.38 27.51
C GLN A 710 11.02 12.13 26.09
N ASN A 711 10.28 12.49 25.04
CA ASN A 711 10.64 12.31 23.62
C ASN A 711 10.94 10.87 23.19
N ILE A 712 10.40 9.88 23.90
CA ILE A 712 10.47 8.46 23.51
C ILE A 712 9.41 8.17 22.44
N VAL A 713 8.18 8.63 22.71
CA VAL A 713 7.08 8.62 21.76
C VAL A 713 6.98 10.01 21.12
N PRO A 714 6.90 10.14 19.79
CA PRO A 714 6.75 11.45 19.15
C PRO A 714 5.44 12.15 19.57
N SER A 715 5.47 13.47 19.73
CA SER A 715 4.31 14.26 20.19
C SER A 715 3.08 14.14 19.27
N GLY A 716 3.28 13.92 17.97
CA GLY A 716 2.18 13.71 17.00
C GLY A 716 1.44 12.36 17.10
N MET A 717 1.66 11.59 18.17
CA MET A 717 1.07 10.26 18.36
C MET A 717 -0.14 10.22 19.32
N LEU A 718 -0.25 11.18 20.26
CA LEU A 718 -1.31 11.23 21.28
C LEU A 718 -2.28 12.39 21.11
N GLU A 719 -1.93 13.43 20.34
CA GLU A 719 -2.84 14.55 20.13
C GLU A 719 -3.95 14.17 19.15
N ASP A 720 -5.04 13.74 19.76
CA ASP A 720 -6.27 13.33 19.10
C ASP A 720 -6.98 14.51 18.40
N THR A 721 -6.63 15.76 18.76
CA THR A 721 -7.14 17.02 18.17
C THR A 721 -6.22 18.20 18.54
N ASN A 722 -5.59 18.84 17.56
CA ASN A 722 -4.73 20.02 17.75
C ASN A 722 -5.56 21.31 17.55
N GLN A 723 -5.99 21.95 18.65
CA GLN A 723 -6.67 23.24 18.59
C GLN A 723 -5.65 24.38 18.52
N LEU A 724 -5.93 25.37 17.67
CA LEU A 724 -5.02 26.50 17.42
C LEU A 724 -5.47 27.79 18.12
N PHE A 725 -6.32 27.68 19.14
CA PHE A 725 -6.71 28.82 19.97
C PHE A 725 -5.54 29.23 20.88
N VAL A 726 -5.35 30.54 21.04
CA VAL A 726 -4.47 31.05 22.08
C VAL A 726 -5.07 30.69 23.44
N PRO A 727 -4.30 30.07 24.35
CA PRO A 727 -4.78 29.77 25.70
C PRO A 727 -5.28 31.03 26.41
N GLU A 728 -6.38 30.92 27.18
CA GLU A 728 -7.04 32.07 27.82
C GLU A 728 -6.09 32.95 28.64
N ASN A 729 -5.11 32.34 29.31
CA ASN A 729 -4.10 33.04 30.12
C ASN A 729 -3.10 33.88 29.31
N LYS A 730 -3.00 33.66 27.99
CA LYS A 730 -2.11 34.40 27.06
C LYS A 730 -2.88 35.30 26.10
N LEU A 731 -4.21 35.22 26.08
CA LEU A 731 -5.05 35.91 25.10
C LEU A 731 -4.87 37.44 25.11
N SER A 732 -4.82 38.07 26.29
CA SER A 732 -4.63 39.53 26.40
C SER A 732 -3.31 40.01 25.81
N LEU A 733 -2.24 39.21 25.95
CA LEU A 733 -0.93 39.50 25.37
C LEU A 733 -0.95 39.30 23.86
N ALA A 734 -1.59 38.23 23.38
CA ALA A 734 -1.73 37.97 21.95
C ALA A 734 -2.57 39.04 21.25
N ILE A 735 -3.62 39.58 21.88
CA ILE A 735 -4.40 40.70 21.34
C ILE A 735 -3.54 41.96 21.22
N ALA A 736 -2.71 42.25 22.24
CA ALA A 736 -1.79 43.39 22.21
C ALA A 736 -0.71 43.24 21.13
N ASP A 737 -0.14 42.03 20.97
CA ASP A 737 0.79 41.69 19.89
C ASP A 737 0.11 41.84 18.52
N ALA A 738 -1.07 41.24 18.36
CA ALA A 738 -1.85 41.32 17.14
C ALA A 738 -2.09 42.77 16.70
N ALA A 739 -2.28 43.72 17.63
CA ALA A 739 -2.55 45.14 17.37
C ALA A 739 -1.40 45.94 16.71
N ILE A 740 -0.15 45.48 16.83
CA ILE A 740 1.02 46.14 16.25
C ILE A 740 1.52 45.48 14.96
N LEU A 741 1.03 44.28 14.64
CA LEU A 741 1.43 43.53 13.45
C LEU A 741 0.82 44.11 12.16
N PRO A 742 1.49 43.92 11.01
CA PRO A 742 0.89 44.19 9.70
C PRO A 742 -0.29 43.24 9.45
N ILE A 743 -1.18 43.62 8.53
CA ILE A 743 -2.52 43.01 8.41
C ILE A 743 -2.72 42.37 7.03
N ILE A 744 -3.33 41.19 7.02
CA ILE A 744 -4.00 40.64 5.83
C ILE A 744 -5.52 40.70 6.06
N PRO A 745 -6.28 41.46 5.25
CA PRO A 745 -7.73 41.40 5.28
C PRO A 745 -8.21 40.07 4.69
N ILE A 746 -9.09 39.37 5.40
CA ILE A 746 -9.57 38.04 5.02
C ILE A 746 -11.08 38.05 4.72
N THR A 747 -11.51 37.22 3.77
CA THR A 747 -12.92 37.08 3.39
C THR A 747 -13.70 36.23 4.40
N LYS A 748 -15.02 36.16 4.23
CA LYS A 748 -15.86 35.26 5.03
C LYS A 748 -15.50 33.78 4.80
N LEU A 749 -15.09 33.42 3.58
CA LEU A 749 -14.64 32.07 3.24
C LEU A 749 -13.35 31.72 3.97
N ASP A 750 -12.41 32.66 4.02
CA ASP A 750 -11.14 32.48 4.74
C ASP A 750 -11.38 32.36 6.25
N LEU A 751 -12.31 33.16 6.82
CA LEU A 751 -12.69 33.05 8.22
C LEU A 751 -13.28 31.67 8.56
N GLN A 752 -14.03 31.04 7.64
CA GLN A 752 -14.50 29.66 7.81
C GLN A 752 -13.34 28.67 7.85
N TRP A 753 -12.31 28.85 7.01
CA TRP A 753 -11.10 28.03 7.08
C TRP A 753 -10.29 28.28 8.36
N VAL A 754 -10.22 29.53 8.84
CA VAL A 754 -9.66 29.84 10.16
C VAL A 754 -10.41 29.09 11.26
N GLN A 755 -11.74 29.04 11.21
CA GLN A 755 -12.53 28.25 12.15
C GLN A 755 -12.19 26.75 12.08
N VAL A 756 -12.16 26.16 10.88
CA VAL A 756 -11.80 24.76 10.65
C VAL A 756 -10.44 24.42 11.27
N LEU A 757 -9.43 25.28 11.04
CA LEU A 757 -8.10 25.13 11.60
C LEU A 757 -8.10 25.29 13.12
N SER A 758 -8.73 26.34 13.63
CA SER A 758 -8.73 26.68 15.07
C SER A 758 -9.33 25.60 15.96
N GLU A 759 -10.41 24.96 15.50
CA GLU A 759 -11.11 23.92 16.25
C GLU A 759 -10.44 22.54 16.11
N GLY A 760 -9.44 22.41 15.24
CA GLY A 760 -8.64 21.18 15.07
C GLY A 760 -9.26 20.15 14.13
N TRP A 761 -10.19 20.54 13.24
CA TRP A 761 -10.77 19.64 12.23
C TRP A 761 -9.72 19.12 11.22
N ALA A 762 -8.65 19.89 11.01
CA ALA A 762 -7.57 19.56 10.08
C ALA A 762 -6.29 19.11 10.82
N SER A 763 -6.43 18.54 12.01
CA SER A 763 -5.29 18.02 12.78
C SER A 763 -4.46 17.04 11.94
N PRO A 764 -3.10 17.12 11.96
CA PRO A 764 -2.27 17.90 12.88
C PRO A 764 -1.77 19.24 12.31
N LEU A 765 -2.42 19.82 11.29
CA LEU A 765 -1.98 21.11 10.75
C LEU A 765 -1.86 22.18 11.84
N ARG A 766 -0.78 22.96 11.77
CA ARG A 766 -0.50 24.05 12.72
C ARG A 766 -1.00 25.41 12.25
N GLY A 767 -1.60 25.46 11.06
CA GLY A 767 -2.13 26.66 10.44
C GLY A 767 -2.41 26.43 8.95
N PHE A 768 -2.40 27.50 8.16
CA PHE A 768 -2.50 27.38 6.71
C PHE A 768 -1.28 26.64 6.16
N MET A 769 -1.52 25.74 5.20
CA MET A 769 -0.49 24.84 4.68
C MET A 769 0.72 25.61 4.16
N ARG A 770 1.91 25.13 4.50
CA ARG A 770 3.17 25.49 3.82
C ARG A 770 3.26 24.79 2.47
N GLU A 771 4.24 25.17 1.64
CA GLU A 771 4.40 24.59 0.30
C GLU A 771 4.55 23.07 0.35
N ARG A 772 5.37 22.57 1.28
CA ARG A 772 5.59 21.13 1.48
C ARG A 772 4.28 20.38 1.77
N GLU A 773 3.45 20.90 2.65
CA GLU A 773 2.18 20.29 3.06
C GLU A 773 1.19 20.33 1.88
N LEU A 774 1.11 21.46 1.16
CA LEU A 774 0.26 21.57 -0.02
C LEU A 774 0.64 20.54 -1.09
N LEU A 775 1.93 20.38 -1.38
CA LEU A 775 2.40 19.42 -2.38
C LEU A 775 2.06 17.98 -1.95
N GLN A 776 2.24 17.64 -0.68
CA GLN A 776 1.85 16.32 -0.18
C GLN A 776 0.35 16.05 -0.36
N VAL A 777 -0.48 17.05 -0.03
CA VAL A 777 -1.94 16.96 -0.15
C VAL A 777 -2.38 16.83 -1.61
N LEU A 778 -1.83 17.65 -2.52
CA LEU A 778 -2.20 17.62 -3.94
C LEU A 778 -1.76 16.35 -4.66
N HIS A 779 -0.62 15.76 -4.28
CA HIS A 779 -0.04 14.61 -4.98
C HIS A 779 -0.38 13.27 -4.35
N PHE A 780 -0.54 13.22 -3.03
CA PHE A 780 -0.70 11.98 -2.28
C PHE A 780 -2.01 11.90 -1.50
N GLY A 781 -2.73 13.01 -1.34
CA GLY A 781 -3.94 13.06 -0.51
C GLY A 781 -3.66 12.78 0.97
N ASN A 782 -2.43 13.00 1.42
CA ASN A 782 -1.97 12.71 2.78
C ASN A 782 -0.94 13.75 3.22
N LEU A 783 -0.89 14.04 4.52
CA LEU A 783 0.30 14.56 5.18
C LEU A 783 1.19 13.38 5.55
N LEU A 784 2.49 13.51 5.31
CA LEU A 784 3.45 12.40 5.49
C LEU A 784 4.41 12.62 6.67
N ASP A 785 4.51 13.85 7.16
CA ASP A 785 5.40 14.23 8.25
C ASP A 785 4.81 13.75 9.59
N GLY A 786 5.43 12.76 10.22
CA GLY A 786 4.99 12.17 11.49
C GLY A 786 4.12 10.90 11.37
N GLY A 787 3.74 10.53 10.13
CA GLY A 787 2.87 9.41 9.79
C GLY A 787 1.97 9.77 8.60
N ALA A 788 1.47 8.79 7.85
CA ALA A 788 0.52 9.06 6.77
C ALA A 788 -0.87 9.38 7.34
N ILE A 789 -1.24 10.66 7.32
CA ILE A 789 -2.53 11.17 7.81
C ILE A 789 -3.35 11.63 6.62
N ASN A 790 -4.59 11.15 6.51
CA ASN A 790 -5.45 11.50 5.39
C ASN A 790 -5.73 13.01 5.36
N MET A 791 -5.36 13.67 4.26
CA MET A 791 -5.59 15.10 4.04
C MET A 791 -5.66 15.34 2.54
N THR A 792 -6.87 15.43 2.01
CA THR A 792 -7.14 15.41 0.56
C THR A 792 -7.47 16.77 -0.03
N VAL A 793 -7.58 17.80 0.81
CA VAL A 793 -8.03 19.13 0.41
C VAL A 793 -7.02 20.20 0.85
N PRO A 794 -6.54 21.06 -0.06
CA PRO A 794 -5.73 22.23 0.28
C PRO A 794 -6.46 23.21 1.21
N ILE A 795 -5.87 23.45 2.39
CA ILE A 795 -6.30 24.49 3.34
C ILE A 795 -5.25 25.61 3.32
N VAL A 796 -5.49 26.61 2.47
CA VAL A 796 -4.49 27.63 2.10
C VAL A 796 -5.13 29.03 2.10
N LEU A 797 -4.31 30.05 2.35
CA LEU A 797 -4.73 31.45 2.33
C LEU A 797 -4.18 32.15 1.07
N PRO A 798 -5.02 32.48 0.07
CA PRO A 798 -4.57 33.18 -1.13
C PRO A 798 -4.38 34.68 -0.89
N VAL A 799 -3.29 35.25 -1.41
CA VAL A 799 -2.96 36.67 -1.30
C VAL A 799 -2.51 37.24 -2.64
N SER A 800 -2.74 38.54 -2.84
CA SER A 800 -2.32 39.23 -4.06
C SER A 800 -0.80 39.36 -4.14
N THR A 801 -0.26 39.55 -5.34
CA THR A 801 1.17 39.86 -5.53
C THR A 801 1.60 41.12 -4.77
N HIS A 802 0.72 42.12 -4.67
CA HIS A 802 0.98 43.33 -3.88
C HIS A 802 1.15 43.01 -2.39
N THR A 803 0.20 42.27 -1.81
CA THR A 803 0.23 41.82 -0.41
C THR A 803 1.47 40.97 -0.12
N LYS A 804 1.84 40.06 -1.04
CA LYS A 804 3.07 39.28 -0.93
C LYS A 804 4.29 40.19 -0.84
N LEU A 805 4.46 41.13 -1.77
CA LEU A 805 5.62 42.02 -1.80
C LEU A 805 5.71 42.92 -0.57
N GLU A 806 4.59 43.33 0.00
CA GLU A 806 4.54 44.16 1.21
C GLU A 806 4.91 43.38 2.48
N LEU A 807 4.49 42.11 2.57
CA LEU A 807 4.58 41.33 3.81
C LEU A 807 5.70 40.28 3.82
N ASP A 808 6.35 40.03 2.69
CA ASP A 808 7.48 39.11 2.59
C ASP A 808 8.62 39.51 3.55
N GLY A 809 9.12 38.54 4.33
CA GLY A 809 10.09 38.79 5.39
C GLY A 809 9.50 39.21 6.76
N SER A 810 8.19 39.42 6.88
CA SER A 810 7.54 39.66 8.17
C SER A 810 7.63 38.42 9.07
N ALA A 811 7.96 38.60 10.35
CA ALA A 811 8.04 37.48 11.31
C ALA A 811 6.64 36.96 11.72
N ALA A 812 5.64 37.84 11.74
CA ALA A 812 4.25 37.53 12.05
C ALA A 812 3.31 38.55 11.39
N ILE A 813 2.07 38.14 11.11
CA ILE A 813 1.05 38.93 10.41
C ILE A 813 -0.30 38.71 11.10
N ALA A 814 -1.09 39.76 11.32
CA ALA A 814 -2.45 39.65 11.85
C ALA A 814 -3.46 39.40 10.71
N LEU A 815 -4.42 38.51 10.91
CA LEU A 815 -5.55 38.29 10.02
C LEU A 815 -6.75 39.11 10.51
N GLU A 816 -7.32 39.93 9.63
CA GLU A 816 -8.43 40.83 9.98
C GLU A 816 -9.69 40.51 9.16
N HIS A 817 -10.82 40.32 9.85
CA HIS A 817 -12.13 40.20 9.22
C HIS A 817 -13.06 41.31 9.72
N GLN A 818 -13.62 42.09 8.79
CA GLN A 818 -14.56 43.19 9.10
C GLN A 818 -14.02 44.17 10.17
N GLY A 819 -12.72 44.49 10.13
CA GLY A 819 -12.07 45.41 11.07
C GLY A 819 -11.70 44.79 12.43
N VAL A 820 -11.90 43.48 12.62
CA VAL A 820 -11.53 42.75 13.83
C VAL A 820 -10.36 41.82 13.54
N ARG A 821 -9.28 41.92 14.33
CA ARG A 821 -8.14 40.99 14.24
C ARG A 821 -8.55 39.67 14.89
N VAL A 822 -8.57 38.59 14.12
CA VAL A 822 -9.07 37.28 14.56
C VAL A 822 -7.98 36.27 14.84
N ALA A 823 -6.80 36.42 14.22
CA ALA A 823 -5.69 35.48 14.36
C ALA A 823 -4.35 36.14 14.05
N ILE A 824 -3.26 35.50 14.46
CA ILE A 824 -1.88 35.81 14.10
C ILE A 824 -1.32 34.63 13.31
N LEU A 825 -0.72 34.91 12.15
CA LEU A 825 0.05 33.95 11.36
C LEU A 825 1.54 34.20 11.58
N ARG A 826 2.22 33.28 12.26
CA ARG A 826 3.65 33.35 12.57
C ARG A 826 4.48 32.57 11.56
N LYS A 827 5.72 33.04 11.35
CA LYS A 827 6.69 32.46 10.39
C LYS A 827 6.05 32.22 9.02
N PRO A 828 5.46 33.27 8.41
CA PRO A 828 4.79 33.13 7.14
C PRO A 828 5.75 32.70 6.04
N GLU A 829 5.26 31.89 5.12
CA GLU A 829 5.96 31.42 3.94
C GLU A 829 5.07 31.68 2.72
N PHE A 830 5.59 32.46 1.76
CA PHE A 830 4.86 32.81 0.54
C PHE A 830 5.35 31.97 -0.63
N TYR A 831 4.43 31.33 -1.35
CA TYR A 831 4.76 30.46 -2.48
C TYR A 831 3.65 30.54 -3.56
N GLU A 832 3.94 30.05 -4.77
CA GLU A 832 3.09 30.26 -5.93
C GLU A 832 1.73 29.55 -5.80
N HIS A 833 0.65 30.27 -6.09
CA HIS A 833 -0.67 29.68 -6.26
C HIS A 833 -0.82 29.21 -7.71
N ARG A 834 -0.31 28.01 -8.02
CA ARG A 834 -0.47 27.38 -9.35
C ARG A 834 -1.93 26.93 -9.58
N LYS A 835 -2.83 27.90 -9.77
CA LYS A 835 -4.30 27.74 -9.73
C LYS A 835 -4.81 26.64 -10.65
N GLU A 836 -4.34 26.59 -11.90
CA GLU A 836 -4.75 25.57 -12.87
C GLU A 836 -4.37 24.16 -12.41
N GLU A 837 -3.10 23.97 -11.98
CA GLU A 837 -2.62 22.69 -11.47
C GLU A 837 -3.37 22.27 -10.20
N ARG A 838 -3.55 23.20 -9.25
CA ARG A 838 -4.34 22.97 -8.04
C ARG A 838 -5.74 22.51 -8.41
N CYS A 839 -6.41 23.23 -9.30
CA CYS A 839 -7.78 22.92 -9.69
C CYS A 839 -7.88 21.55 -10.37
N ALA A 840 -6.98 21.27 -11.32
CA ALA A 840 -6.93 20.01 -12.03
C ALA A 840 -6.73 18.81 -11.08
N ARG A 841 -5.84 18.94 -10.09
CA ARG A 841 -5.57 17.86 -9.12
C ARG A 841 -6.68 17.70 -8.09
N GLN A 842 -7.19 18.81 -7.55
CA GLN A 842 -8.18 18.79 -6.47
C GLN A 842 -9.58 18.43 -6.97
N TRP A 843 -9.99 18.93 -8.15
CA TRP A 843 -11.33 18.70 -8.69
C TRP A 843 -11.36 17.73 -9.88
N GLY A 844 -10.22 17.32 -10.44
CA GLY A 844 -10.20 16.56 -11.70
C GLY A 844 -10.67 17.38 -12.92
N THR A 845 -10.84 18.69 -12.77
CA THR A 845 -11.25 19.62 -13.82
C THR A 845 -10.81 21.04 -13.48
N THR A 846 -10.71 21.90 -14.48
CA THR A 846 -10.37 23.33 -14.36
C THR A 846 -11.53 24.24 -14.79
N CYS A 847 -12.76 23.70 -14.84
CA CYS A 847 -13.94 24.41 -15.30
C CYS A 847 -14.24 25.67 -14.47
N GLN A 848 -14.13 26.85 -15.08
CA GLN A 848 -14.38 28.13 -14.40
C GLN A 848 -15.86 28.35 -14.01
N HIS A 849 -16.80 27.56 -14.56
CA HIS A 849 -18.20 27.57 -14.13
C HIS A 849 -18.45 26.78 -12.86
N HIS A 850 -17.49 25.96 -12.40
CA HIS A 850 -17.60 25.31 -11.11
C HIS A 850 -17.50 26.39 -10.01
N PRO A 851 -18.46 26.48 -9.06
CA PRO A 851 -18.62 27.66 -8.23
C PRO A 851 -17.46 27.86 -7.24
N TYR A 852 -16.84 26.79 -6.73
CA TYR A 852 -15.64 26.92 -5.89
C TYR A 852 -14.37 27.25 -6.70
N ILE A 853 -14.13 26.58 -7.85
CA ILE A 853 -13.04 26.91 -8.77
C ILE A 853 -13.09 28.39 -9.19
N LYS A 854 -14.28 28.93 -9.46
CA LYS A 854 -14.45 30.36 -9.75
C LYS A 854 -13.80 31.24 -8.68
N MET A 855 -14.10 31.00 -7.40
CA MET A 855 -13.49 31.72 -6.27
C MET A 855 -11.97 31.52 -6.19
N VAL A 856 -11.46 30.31 -6.49
CA VAL A 856 -10.02 30.03 -6.54
C VAL A 856 -9.33 30.83 -7.64
N MET A 857 -9.95 30.91 -8.82
CA MET A 857 -9.40 31.63 -9.98
C MET A 857 -9.41 33.15 -9.76
N GLU A 858 -10.44 33.67 -9.09
CA GLU A 858 -10.57 35.08 -8.70
C GLU A 858 -9.67 35.47 -7.51
N GLY A 859 -9.16 34.49 -6.75
CA GLY A 859 -8.23 34.71 -5.63
C GLY A 859 -6.85 35.19 -6.05
N GLY A 860 -5.98 35.45 -5.08
CA GLY A 860 -4.60 35.88 -5.33
C GLY A 860 -3.70 34.82 -5.99
N ASP A 861 -2.62 35.26 -6.64
CA ASP A 861 -1.63 34.40 -7.33
C ASP A 861 -0.56 33.82 -6.40
N TRP A 862 -0.57 34.20 -5.12
CA TRP A 862 0.31 33.68 -4.08
C TRP A 862 -0.51 33.01 -2.99
N LEU A 863 0.09 32.03 -2.33
CA LEU A 863 -0.41 31.44 -1.09
C LEU A 863 0.52 31.82 0.05
N VAL A 864 -0.04 31.97 1.26
CA VAL A 864 0.74 32.15 2.49
C VAL A 864 0.41 31.02 3.48
N GLY A 865 1.45 30.29 3.89
CA GLY A 865 1.40 29.26 4.93
C GLY A 865 2.10 29.72 6.20
N GLY A 866 1.79 29.11 7.35
CA GLY A 866 2.40 29.52 8.63
C GLY A 866 1.77 28.88 9.85
N ASP A 867 2.35 29.17 11.02
CA ASP A 867 1.82 28.72 12.31
C ASP A 867 0.70 29.69 12.73
N LEU A 868 -0.53 29.20 12.88
CA LEU A 868 -1.72 30.03 13.14
C LEU A 868 -2.04 30.04 14.65
N GLU A 869 -2.22 31.22 15.20
CA GLU A 869 -2.69 31.46 16.57
C GLU A 869 -4.01 32.23 16.50
N VAL A 870 -5.13 31.57 16.79
CA VAL A 870 -6.47 32.19 16.73
C VAL A 870 -6.81 32.79 18.09
N LEU A 871 -7.17 34.07 18.09
CA LEU A 871 -7.37 34.84 19.32
C LEU A 871 -8.64 34.41 20.03
N ASP A 872 -9.79 34.74 19.46
CA ASP A 872 -11.10 34.42 20.02
C ASP A 872 -11.75 33.26 19.27
N ARG A 873 -12.59 32.48 19.98
CA ARG A 873 -13.43 31.48 19.34
C ARG A 873 -14.35 32.14 18.32
N ILE A 874 -14.35 31.63 17.09
CA ILE A 874 -15.19 32.14 16.02
C ILE A 874 -16.66 31.89 16.35
N ARG A 875 -17.45 32.96 16.36
CA ARG A 875 -18.92 32.94 16.53
C ARG A 875 -19.56 33.69 15.38
N TRP A 876 -20.65 33.14 14.86
CA TRP A 876 -21.35 33.72 13.72
C TRP A 876 -22.54 34.61 14.13
N ASN A 877 -23.00 34.47 15.38
CA ASN A 877 -24.12 35.24 15.94
C ASN A 877 -25.39 35.20 15.07
N ASP A 878 -25.61 34.08 14.39
CA ASP A 878 -26.74 33.83 13.49
C ASP A 878 -27.86 32.98 14.14
N GLY A 879 -27.76 32.77 15.46
CA GLY A 879 -28.68 31.94 16.23
C GLY A 879 -28.44 30.44 16.13
N LEU A 880 -27.32 30.01 15.53
CA LEU A 880 -26.96 28.60 15.35
C LEU A 880 -25.64 28.18 16.02
N ASP A 881 -24.94 29.09 16.72
CA ASP A 881 -23.64 28.81 17.34
C ASP A 881 -23.70 27.67 18.37
N GLN A 882 -24.84 27.45 19.02
CA GLN A 882 -25.06 26.31 19.93
C GLN A 882 -24.97 24.93 19.26
N TYR A 883 -25.05 24.89 17.91
CA TYR A 883 -24.85 23.67 17.13
C TYR A 883 -23.42 23.55 16.59
N ARG A 884 -22.60 24.60 16.66
CA ARG A 884 -21.21 24.60 16.18
C ARG A 884 -20.27 24.06 17.26
N LEU A 885 -20.39 22.75 17.48
CA LEU A 885 -19.58 22.02 18.44
C LEU A 885 -18.20 21.71 17.84
N THR A 886 -17.14 21.96 18.60
CA THR A 886 -15.78 21.56 18.21
C THR A 886 -15.64 20.03 18.25
N PRO A 887 -14.62 19.44 17.61
CA PRO A 887 -14.35 18.00 17.73
C PRO A 887 -14.19 17.54 19.19
N GLN A 888 -13.59 18.38 20.04
CA GLN A 888 -13.43 18.09 21.47
C GLN A 888 -14.78 18.10 22.21
N GLU A 889 -15.63 19.10 21.94
CA GLU A 889 -16.99 19.16 22.50
C GLU A 889 -17.85 17.99 22.04
N LEU A 890 -17.70 17.55 20.78
CA LEU A 890 -18.35 16.35 20.25
C LEU A 890 -17.88 15.09 20.98
N LYS A 891 -16.57 14.89 21.11
CA LYS A 891 -16.01 13.75 21.86
C LYS A 891 -16.53 13.72 23.30
N GLN A 892 -16.55 14.87 23.98
CA GLN A 892 -17.11 14.99 25.33
C GLN A 892 -18.60 14.63 25.34
N LYS A 893 -19.39 15.14 24.39
CA LYS A 893 -20.82 14.84 24.29
C LYS A 893 -21.09 13.35 24.06
N PHE A 894 -20.29 12.67 23.24
CA PHE A 894 -20.40 11.22 23.06
C PHE A 894 -20.05 10.44 24.33
N LYS A 895 -19.02 10.89 25.07
CA LYS A 895 -18.65 10.33 26.37
C LYS A 895 -19.78 10.49 27.40
N ASP A 896 -20.39 11.68 27.47
CA ASP A 896 -21.51 11.96 28.38
C ASP A 896 -22.74 11.10 28.04
N MET A 897 -22.99 10.87 26.75
CA MET A 897 -24.03 9.96 26.25
C MET A 897 -23.68 8.47 26.44
N LYS A 898 -22.48 8.15 26.93
CA LYS A 898 -21.96 6.78 27.08
C LYS A 898 -22.03 5.99 25.77
N ALA A 899 -21.73 6.65 24.64
CA ALA A 899 -21.70 6.01 23.35
C ALA A 899 -20.57 4.97 23.30
N ASP A 900 -20.86 3.76 22.81
CA ASP A 900 -19.86 2.73 22.54
C ASP A 900 -19.50 2.61 21.05
N ALA A 901 -20.30 3.27 20.20
CA ALA A 901 -19.98 3.52 18.79
C ALA A 901 -20.62 4.84 18.34
N VAL A 902 -19.94 5.56 17.44
CA VAL A 902 -20.46 6.77 16.79
C VAL A 902 -20.45 6.56 15.29
N PHE A 903 -21.55 6.84 14.61
CA PHE A 903 -21.63 6.83 13.15
C PHE A 903 -22.05 8.21 12.65
N ALA A 904 -21.29 8.76 11.72
CA ALA A 904 -21.50 10.12 11.21
C ALA A 904 -22.24 10.11 9.88
N PHE A 905 -23.17 11.03 9.71
CA PHE A 905 -23.85 11.28 8.44
C PHE A 905 -23.63 12.73 8.00
N GLN A 906 -22.72 12.91 7.05
CA GLN A 906 -22.41 14.20 6.44
C GLN A 906 -23.52 14.58 5.45
N LEU A 907 -24.02 15.81 5.52
CA LEU A 907 -25.05 16.29 4.60
C LEU A 907 -24.94 17.80 4.33
N ARG A 908 -25.40 18.19 3.14
CA ARG A 908 -25.61 19.60 2.75
C ARG A 908 -27.05 19.91 2.32
N ASN A 909 -27.89 18.89 2.25
CA ASN A 909 -29.25 18.95 1.71
C ASN A 909 -30.27 18.66 2.82
N PRO A 910 -31.56 19.02 2.64
CA PRO A 910 -32.63 18.56 3.51
C PRO A 910 -32.67 17.03 3.67
N VAL A 911 -33.06 16.55 4.86
CA VAL A 911 -33.17 15.11 5.14
C VAL A 911 -34.52 14.61 4.63
N HIS A 912 -34.50 13.74 3.61
CA HIS A 912 -35.64 12.92 3.22
C HIS A 912 -35.48 11.49 3.76
N ASN A 913 -36.52 10.66 3.67
CA ASN A 913 -36.53 9.33 4.25
C ASN A 913 -35.52 8.37 3.60
N GLY A 914 -35.01 8.68 2.40
CA GLY A 914 -33.87 7.95 1.83
C GLY A 914 -32.59 8.11 2.67
N HIS A 915 -32.28 9.32 3.15
CA HIS A 915 -31.16 9.51 4.09
C HIS A 915 -31.46 8.85 5.43
N ALA A 916 -32.71 8.95 5.91
CA ALA A 916 -33.14 8.28 7.14
C ALA A 916 -32.97 6.76 7.06
N LEU A 917 -33.29 6.13 5.92
CA LEU A 917 -33.08 4.71 5.69
C LEU A 917 -31.60 4.33 5.89
N LEU A 918 -30.66 5.09 5.33
CA LEU A 918 -29.23 4.84 5.51
C LEU A 918 -28.79 4.95 6.97
N MET A 919 -29.30 5.96 7.69
CA MET A 919 -28.97 6.19 9.11
C MET A 919 -29.58 5.10 10.01
N GLN A 920 -30.83 4.72 9.78
CA GLN A 920 -31.53 3.67 10.52
C GLN A 920 -30.90 2.30 10.25
N ASP A 921 -30.55 2.00 8.99
CA ASP A 921 -29.91 0.74 8.62
C ASP A 921 -28.51 0.60 9.23
N THR A 922 -27.73 1.69 9.26
CA THR A 922 -26.43 1.72 9.95
C THR A 922 -26.59 1.40 11.44
N ARG A 923 -27.54 2.06 12.12
CA ARG A 923 -27.81 1.80 13.54
C ARG A 923 -28.15 0.33 13.77
N ARG A 924 -29.03 -0.24 12.95
CA ARG A 924 -29.43 -1.65 13.02
C ARG A 924 -28.24 -2.59 12.89
N ARG A 925 -27.37 -2.38 11.88
CA ARG A 925 -26.15 -3.17 11.68
C ARG A 925 -25.18 -3.07 12.86
N MET A 926 -25.07 -1.90 13.49
CA MET A 926 -24.22 -1.74 14.69
C MET A 926 -24.77 -2.53 15.89
N LEU A 927 -26.08 -2.47 16.12
CA LEU A 927 -26.73 -3.28 17.16
C LEU A 927 -26.54 -4.79 16.90
N GLU A 928 -26.68 -5.24 15.65
CA GLU A 928 -26.44 -6.63 15.23
C GLU A 928 -24.98 -7.07 15.46
N ARG A 929 -24.01 -6.15 15.38
CA ARG A 929 -22.59 -6.40 15.69
C ARG A 929 -22.26 -6.39 17.19
N GLY A 930 -23.24 -6.11 18.05
CA GLY A 930 -23.10 -6.18 19.51
C GLY A 930 -22.82 -4.84 20.20
N TYR A 931 -22.79 -3.72 19.47
CA TYR A 931 -22.79 -2.40 20.11
C TYR A 931 -24.12 -2.17 20.82
N LYS A 932 -24.08 -1.63 22.04
CA LYS A 932 -25.23 -1.45 22.92
C LYS A 932 -25.81 -0.04 22.83
N ASN A 933 -24.97 0.97 22.58
CA ASN A 933 -25.38 2.37 22.55
C ASN A 933 -24.75 3.13 21.37
N PRO A 934 -25.06 2.74 20.12
CA PRO A 934 -24.60 3.47 18.95
C PRO A 934 -25.25 4.86 18.92
N VAL A 935 -24.49 5.91 18.62
CA VAL A 935 -24.98 7.29 18.53
C VAL A 935 -24.78 7.84 17.12
N LEU A 936 -25.84 8.40 16.54
CA LEU A 936 -25.79 9.10 15.26
C LEU A 936 -25.21 10.50 15.47
N LEU A 937 -24.18 10.85 14.71
CA LEU A 937 -23.79 12.24 14.49
C LEU A 937 -24.41 12.73 13.17
N LEU A 938 -25.55 13.43 13.26
CA LEU A 938 -26.17 14.10 12.12
C LEU A 938 -25.43 15.44 11.91
N HIS A 939 -24.66 15.54 10.83
CA HIS A 939 -23.61 16.55 10.71
C HIS A 939 -23.80 17.45 9.47
N PRO A 940 -24.79 18.36 9.46
CA PRO A 940 -24.96 19.31 8.37
C PRO A 940 -23.75 20.24 8.20
N LEU A 941 -23.28 20.41 6.98
CA LEU A 941 -22.27 21.42 6.63
C LEU A 941 -22.87 22.83 6.74
N GLY A 942 -22.13 23.74 7.38
CA GLY A 942 -22.52 25.12 7.61
C GLY A 942 -21.54 26.19 7.15
N GLY A 943 -20.43 25.81 6.52
CA GLY A 943 -19.60 26.74 5.76
C GLY A 943 -20.26 27.20 4.46
N TRP A 944 -19.49 27.82 3.56
CA TRP A 944 -19.97 28.25 2.25
C TRP A 944 -20.59 27.09 1.45
N THR A 945 -21.73 27.36 0.81
CA THR A 945 -22.43 26.48 -0.14
C THR A 945 -22.82 27.30 -1.38
N LYS A 946 -22.99 26.63 -2.52
CA LYS A 946 -23.42 27.29 -3.76
C LYS A 946 -24.84 27.85 -3.66
N ASP A 947 -25.13 28.87 -4.48
CA ASP A 947 -26.32 29.73 -4.36
C ASP A 947 -27.68 29.00 -4.51
N ASP A 948 -27.72 27.86 -5.20
CA ASP A 948 -28.96 27.09 -5.40
C ASP A 948 -29.23 26.03 -4.31
N ASP A 949 -28.32 25.83 -3.36
CA ASP A 949 -28.55 24.95 -2.20
C ASP A 949 -29.48 25.62 -1.16
N VAL A 950 -30.18 24.81 -0.35
CA VAL A 950 -31.04 25.33 0.73
C VAL A 950 -30.16 25.94 1.83
N PRO A 951 -30.41 27.19 2.27
CA PRO A 951 -29.63 27.85 3.32
C PRO A 951 -29.59 27.05 4.63
N LEU A 952 -28.52 27.23 5.39
CA LEU A 952 -28.22 26.46 6.60
C LEU A 952 -29.34 26.56 7.65
N ASP A 953 -29.85 27.75 7.92
CA ASP A 953 -30.90 28.00 8.91
C ASP A 953 -32.20 27.24 8.58
N TRP A 954 -32.58 27.21 7.30
CA TRP A 954 -33.73 26.43 6.82
C TRP A 954 -33.48 24.93 6.90
N ARG A 955 -32.27 24.45 6.60
CA ARG A 955 -31.91 23.04 6.79
C ARG A 955 -31.97 22.64 8.26
N MET A 956 -31.46 23.46 9.17
CA MET A 956 -31.51 23.18 10.61
C MET A 956 -32.94 23.09 11.12
N LYS A 957 -33.84 24.01 10.72
CA LYS A 957 -35.28 23.91 11.01
C LYS A 957 -35.88 22.62 10.46
N GLN A 958 -35.52 22.25 9.23
CA GLN A 958 -36.02 21.03 8.59
C GLN A 958 -35.54 19.76 9.31
N HIS A 959 -34.27 19.71 9.73
CA HIS A 959 -33.72 18.58 10.49
C HIS A 959 -34.34 18.44 11.88
N ALA A 960 -34.60 19.57 12.56
CA ALA A 960 -35.34 19.57 13.82
C ALA A 960 -36.74 18.97 13.64
N ALA A 961 -37.45 19.33 12.57
CA ALA A 961 -38.75 18.75 12.26
C ALA A 961 -38.69 17.23 12.00
N VAL A 962 -37.64 16.72 11.34
CA VAL A 962 -37.43 15.27 11.14
C VAL A 962 -37.25 14.54 12.48
N LEU A 963 -36.54 15.13 13.44
CA LEU A 963 -36.35 14.58 14.79
C LEU A 963 -37.62 14.65 15.63
N GLU A 964 -38.38 15.75 15.53
CA GLU A 964 -39.67 15.90 16.22
C GLU A 964 -40.70 14.86 15.80
N GLU A 965 -40.68 14.42 14.54
CA GLU A 965 -41.57 13.38 14.03
C GLU A 965 -41.08 11.95 14.30
N GLY A 966 -39.94 11.79 14.98
CA GLY A 966 -39.41 10.48 15.36
C GLY A 966 -38.89 9.65 14.17
N VAL A 967 -38.69 10.27 13.00
CA VAL A 967 -38.04 9.59 11.87
C VAL A 967 -36.59 9.24 12.22
N LEU A 968 -35.94 10.11 12.97
CA LEU A 968 -34.69 9.81 13.66
C LEU A 968 -34.93 9.96 15.17
N ASP A 969 -34.35 9.07 15.96
CA ASP A 969 -34.49 9.10 17.42
C ASP A 969 -33.62 10.22 18.02
N PRO A 970 -34.21 11.24 18.67
CA PRO A 970 -33.44 12.33 19.27
C PRO A 970 -32.57 11.88 20.45
N ALA A 971 -32.94 10.82 21.17
CA ALA A 971 -32.19 10.36 22.34
C ALA A 971 -30.84 9.75 21.95
N SER A 972 -30.74 9.22 20.73
CA SER A 972 -29.53 8.60 20.19
C SER A 972 -28.94 9.36 19.00
N THR A 973 -29.27 10.64 18.86
CA THR A 973 -28.77 11.52 17.79
C THR A 973 -28.19 12.81 18.35
N VAL A 974 -26.95 13.11 17.96
CA VAL A 974 -26.32 14.42 18.13
C VAL A 974 -26.43 15.19 16.82
N VAL A 975 -27.05 16.36 16.85
CA VAL A 975 -27.02 17.32 15.73
C VAL A 975 -25.94 18.35 16.01
N ALA A 976 -25.01 18.50 15.06
CA ALA A 976 -23.96 19.51 15.10
C ALA A 976 -23.67 20.05 13.70
N ILE A 977 -23.16 21.28 13.59
CA ILE A 977 -22.84 21.92 12.32
C ILE A 977 -21.35 21.78 12.05
N PHE A 978 -21.00 21.21 10.90
CA PHE A 978 -19.62 21.13 10.43
C PHE A 978 -19.22 22.46 9.76
N PRO A 979 -18.19 23.19 10.24
CA PRO A 979 -17.94 24.57 9.80
C PRO A 979 -17.28 24.71 8.43
N SER A 980 -16.83 23.61 7.82
CA SER A 980 -16.04 23.66 6.58
C SER A 980 -16.82 24.19 5.37
N PRO A 981 -16.17 24.96 4.48
CA PRO A 981 -16.71 25.28 3.15
C PRO A 981 -16.92 24.03 2.27
N MET A 982 -18.03 23.97 1.54
CA MET A 982 -18.29 22.88 0.60
C MET A 982 -17.54 23.12 -0.72
N MET A 983 -16.57 22.27 -1.03
CA MET A 983 -15.77 22.38 -2.25
C MET A 983 -16.41 21.75 -3.49
N TYR A 984 -17.41 20.88 -3.31
CA TYR A 984 -18.03 20.11 -4.40
C TYR A 984 -17.00 19.31 -5.23
N ALA A 985 -16.04 18.65 -4.57
CA ALA A 985 -14.94 17.90 -5.20
C ALA A 985 -15.07 16.37 -5.00
N GLY A 986 -16.17 15.75 -5.45
CA GLY A 986 -16.31 14.26 -5.45
C GLY A 986 -15.31 13.57 -6.39
N PRO A 987 -15.45 12.27 -6.75
CA PRO A 987 -14.60 11.64 -7.80
C PRO A 987 -15.40 10.89 -8.96
N THR A 988 -15.10 11.01 -10.30
CA THR A 988 -16.02 10.91 -11.54
C THR A 988 -15.94 9.79 -12.58
N GLU A 989 -17.08 9.47 -13.25
CA GLU A 989 -17.27 9.48 -14.73
C GLU A 989 -18.77 9.48 -15.22
N THR A 990 -19.12 10.56 -15.96
CA THR A 990 -20.14 10.86 -17.03
C THR A 990 -21.57 10.27 -17.03
N LYS A 991 -22.65 10.98 -17.42
CA LYS A 991 -22.83 12.02 -18.47
C LYS A 991 -23.61 13.30 -18.06
N LYS A 992 -23.87 13.52 -16.76
CA LYS A 992 -24.55 14.75 -16.28
C LYS A 992 -24.06 15.28 -14.94
N ASP A 993 -23.08 14.64 -14.31
CA ASP A 993 -22.51 15.06 -13.05
C ASP A 993 -20.98 15.11 -13.13
N LEU A 994 -20.40 16.07 -12.40
CA LEU A 994 -18.95 16.25 -12.30
C LEU A 994 -18.28 15.07 -11.58
N TYR A 995 -19.08 14.24 -10.85
CA TYR A 995 -18.89 13.05 -9.96
C TYR A 995 -19.27 11.61 -10.47
N GLU A 996 -18.74 10.48 -9.97
CA GLU A 996 -19.16 9.08 -10.25
C GLU A 996 -19.80 8.67 -8.94
N PRO A 997 -21.04 8.18 -8.95
CA PRO A 997 -21.75 7.95 -7.70
C PRO A 997 -21.04 6.98 -6.75
N THR A 998 -20.29 5.99 -7.24
CA THR A 998 -19.62 4.98 -6.39
C THR A 998 -18.16 5.30 -6.04
N HIS A 999 -17.51 6.19 -6.77
CA HIS A 999 -16.08 6.46 -6.66
C HIS A 999 -15.75 7.14 -5.33
N GLY A 1000 -16.65 7.95 -4.77
CA GLY A 1000 -16.48 8.52 -3.43
C GLY A 1000 -16.36 7.43 -2.37
N ALA A 1001 -17.23 6.43 -2.43
CA ALA A 1001 -17.17 5.27 -1.53
C ALA A 1001 -15.89 4.44 -1.78
N LYS A 1002 -15.55 4.17 -3.04
CA LYS A 1002 -14.34 3.40 -3.42
C LYS A 1002 -13.05 4.09 -2.94
N VAL A 1003 -12.93 5.40 -3.15
CA VAL A 1003 -11.77 6.19 -2.70
C VAL A 1003 -11.69 6.19 -1.20
N LEU A 1004 -12.79 6.43 -0.48
CA LEU A 1004 -12.79 6.40 0.99
C LEU A 1004 -12.42 5.03 1.55
N THR A 1005 -12.86 3.92 0.94
CA THR A 1005 -12.47 2.57 1.37
C THR A 1005 -11.00 2.23 1.10
N MET A 1006 -10.35 2.94 0.18
CA MET A 1006 -8.96 2.69 -0.22
C MET A 1006 -8.01 3.80 0.25
N ALA A 1007 -8.53 4.82 0.93
CA ALA A 1007 -7.78 6.01 1.31
C ALA A 1007 -6.76 5.68 2.42
N PRO A 1008 -5.45 5.94 2.20
CA PRO A 1008 -4.45 5.80 3.26
C PRO A 1008 -4.78 6.75 4.42
N GLY A 1009 -4.40 6.36 5.64
CA GLY A 1009 -4.51 7.21 6.84
C GLY A 1009 -5.88 7.24 7.53
N LEU A 1010 -6.89 6.50 7.04
CA LEU A 1010 -8.18 6.30 7.73
C LEU A 1010 -8.17 5.01 8.58
N THR A 1011 -7.24 4.89 9.52
CA THR A 1011 -7.02 3.64 10.29
C THR A 1011 -8.01 3.42 11.43
N SER A 1012 -8.68 4.48 11.90
CA SER A 1012 -9.59 4.45 13.07
C SER A 1012 -11.08 4.51 12.71
N VAL A 1013 -11.44 4.51 11.42
CA VAL A 1013 -12.83 4.67 10.95
C VAL A 1013 -13.20 3.58 9.94
N GLU A 1014 -14.32 2.91 10.15
CA GLU A 1014 -14.92 2.00 9.16
C GLU A 1014 -15.87 2.77 8.23
N ILE A 1015 -15.68 2.61 6.91
CA ILE A 1015 -16.58 3.20 5.91
C ILE A 1015 -17.74 2.23 5.65
N ILE A 1016 -18.98 2.71 5.80
CA ILE A 1016 -20.20 1.93 5.55
C ILE A 1016 -20.84 2.41 4.23
N PRO A 1017 -20.55 1.76 3.09
CA PRO A 1017 -21.10 2.16 1.80
C PRO A 1017 -22.57 1.73 1.66
N PHE A 1018 -23.35 2.56 0.98
CA PHE A 1018 -24.73 2.27 0.63
C PHE A 1018 -24.98 2.43 -0.86
N ARG A 1019 -25.94 1.66 -1.38
CA ARG A 1019 -26.54 1.92 -2.69
C ARG A 1019 -27.45 3.14 -2.60
N VAL A 1020 -27.74 3.74 -3.75
CA VAL A 1020 -28.70 4.86 -3.86
C VAL A 1020 -30.05 4.42 -3.30
N ALA A 1021 -30.68 5.26 -2.47
CA ALA A 1021 -32.05 5.07 -2.01
C ALA A 1021 -33.01 5.95 -2.81
N ALA A 1022 -34.13 5.40 -3.26
CA ALA A 1022 -35.16 6.08 -4.04
C ALA A 1022 -36.56 5.68 -3.54
N TYR A 1023 -37.60 6.40 -3.95
CA TYR A 1023 -38.96 6.11 -3.51
C TYR A 1023 -39.50 4.91 -4.29
N ASN A 1024 -39.82 3.80 -3.62
CA ASN A 1024 -40.40 2.63 -4.26
C ASN A 1024 -41.94 2.76 -4.30
N LEU A 1025 -42.50 2.86 -5.50
CA LEU A 1025 -43.92 3.06 -5.76
C LEU A 1025 -44.78 1.89 -5.27
N THR A 1026 -44.25 0.67 -5.33
CA THR A 1026 -44.93 -0.55 -4.89
C THR A 1026 -45.01 -0.64 -3.38
N LYS A 1027 -43.90 -0.35 -2.69
CA LYS A 1027 -43.79 -0.38 -1.22
C LYS A 1027 -44.34 0.87 -0.55
N ARG A 1028 -44.54 1.95 -1.31
CA ARG A 1028 -44.92 3.28 -0.81
C ARG A 1028 -43.99 3.79 0.29
N ALA A 1029 -42.69 3.58 0.10
CA ALA A 1029 -41.65 3.94 1.05
C ALA A 1029 -40.30 4.10 0.34
N MET A 1030 -39.34 4.72 1.01
CA MET A 1030 -37.96 4.77 0.53
C MET A 1030 -37.31 3.39 0.63
N ASP A 1031 -36.62 2.96 -0.42
CA ASP A 1031 -35.94 1.67 -0.48
C ASP A 1031 -34.63 1.77 -1.29
N PHE A 1032 -33.75 0.78 -1.16
CA PHE A 1032 -32.52 0.73 -1.94
C PHE A 1032 -32.85 0.43 -3.40
N TYR A 1033 -32.33 1.28 -4.30
CA TYR A 1033 -32.56 1.19 -5.73
C TYR A 1033 -32.07 -0.15 -6.30
N ASP A 1034 -32.92 -0.73 -7.15
CA ASP A 1034 -32.68 -1.97 -7.85
C ASP A 1034 -32.81 -1.74 -9.35
N LYS A 1035 -31.72 -2.00 -10.09
CA LYS A 1035 -31.65 -1.72 -11.53
C LYS A 1035 -32.61 -2.61 -12.33
N GLU A 1036 -32.85 -3.83 -11.87
CA GLU A 1036 -33.74 -4.79 -12.55
C GLU A 1036 -35.21 -4.38 -12.41
N ARG A 1037 -35.54 -3.60 -11.38
CA ARG A 1037 -36.89 -3.13 -11.07
C ARG A 1037 -37.02 -1.61 -11.19
N HIS A 1038 -36.30 -1.01 -12.13
CA HIS A 1038 -36.23 0.46 -12.30
C HIS A 1038 -37.62 1.14 -12.33
N SER A 1039 -38.61 0.53 -13.00
CA SER A 1039 -39.97 1.07 -13.11
C SER A 1039 -40.73 1.17 -11.79
N GLU A 1040 -40.28 0.48 -10.74
CA GLU A 1040 -40.85 0.59 -9.39
C GLU A 1040 -40.31 1.80 -8.62
N PHE A 1041 -39.28 2.49 -9.11
CA PHE A 1041 -38.61 3.56 -8.37
C PHE A 1041 -38.83 4.94 -8.98
N GLU A 1042 -39.14 5.90 -8.12
CA GLU A 1042 -39.25 7.31 -8.45
C GLU A 1042 -38.11 8.10 -7.80
N PHE A 1043 -37.36 8.85 -8.63
CA PHE A 1043 -36.31 9.75 -8.18
C PHE A 1043 -36.86 11.17 -8.05
N ILE A 1044 -36.83 11.71 -6.84
CA ILE A 1044 -37.30 13.06 -6.54
C ILE A 1044 -36.08 13.94 -6.25
N SER A 1045 -35.65 14.70 -7.26
CA SER A 1045 -34.53 15.63 -7.15
C SER A 1045 -34.91 16.91 -6.40
N GLY A 1046 -33.91 17.69 -5.97
CA GLY A 1046 -34.12 19.03 -5.38
C GLY A 1046 -34.94 19.95 -6.29
N THR A 1047 -34.70 19.90 -7.61
CA THR A 1047 -35.49 20.65 -8.60
C THR A 1047 -36.95 20.21 -8.63
N LYS A 1048 -37.21 18.91 -8.48
CA LYS A 1048 -38.58 18.38 -8.41
C LYS A 1048 -39.26 18.76 -7.11
N MET A 1049 -38.57 18.68 -5.96
CA MET A 1049 -39.08 19.19 -4.68
C MET A 1049 -39.47 20.67 -4.78
N ARG A 1050 -38.59 21.51 -5.35
CA ARG A 1050 -38.88 22.93 -5.57
C ARG A 1050 -40.11 23.14 -6.44
N LYS A 1051 -40.31 22.30 -7.46
CA LYS A 1051 -41.50 22.38 -8.34
C LYS A 1051 -42.78 22.01 -7.59
N LEU A 1052 -42.77 20.92 -6.83
CA LEU A 1052 -43.91 20.45 -6.03
C LEU A 1052 -44.31 21.50 -4.99
N ALA A 1053 -43.34 22.01 -4.23
CA ALA A 1053 -43.58 23.06 -3.25
C ALA A 1053 -44.17 24.34 -3.88
N ARG A 1054 -43.75 24.69 -5.11
CA ARG A 1054 -44.29 25.85 -5.84
C ARG A 1054 -45.71 25.64 -6.39
N SER A 1055 -46.10 24.40 -6.72
CA SER A 1055 -47.46 24.09 -7.17
C SER A 1055 -48.43 23.78 -6.03
N GLY A 1056 -47.95 23.77 -4.78
CA GLY A 1056 -48.75 23.37 -3.62
C GLY A 1056 -49.03 21.87 -3.57
N GLU A 1057 -48.22 21.06 -4.27
CA GLU A 1057 -48.30 19.61 -4.27
C GLU A 1057 -47.37 19.02 -3.21
N ASP A 1058 -47.81 17.96 -2.55
CA ASP A 1058 -46.98 17.18 -1.63
C ASP A 1058 -46.23 16.07 -2.38
N PRO A 1059 -45.00 15.72 -1.95
CA PRO A 1059 -44.34 14.52 -2.44
C PRO A 1059 -45.12 13.27 -2.01
N PRO A 1060 -44.86 12.11 -2.63
CA PRO A 1060 -45.46 10.85 -2.22
C PRO A 1060 -45.31 10.60 -0.70
N GLU A 1061 -46.37 10.09 -0.08
CA GLU A 1061 -46.38 9.73 1.34
C GLU A 1061 -45.21 8.79 1.67
N GLY A 1062 -44.44 9.08 2.72
CA GLY A 1062 -43.26 8.29 3.07
C GLY A 1062 -41.96 8.71 2.37
N PHE A 1063 -41.98 9.70 1.47
CA PHE A 1063 -40.75 10.31 0.93
C PHE A 1063 -40.03 11.20 1.96
N MET A 1064 -40.78 12.03 2.70
CA MET A 1064 -40.25 12.94 3.73
C MET A 1064 -41.29 13.11 4.84
N ALA A 1065 -40.83 13.39 6.06
CA ALA A 1065 -41.70 13.71 7.19
C ALA A 1065 -42.58 14.96 6.89
N PRO A 1066 -43.91 14.93 7.14
CA PRO A 1066 -44.82 16.03 6.80
C PRO A 1066 -44.45 17.41 7.37
N LYS A 1067 -44.06 17.51 8.64
CA LYS A 1067 -43.57 18.76 9.25
C LYS A 1067 -42.29 19.23 8.57
N ALA A 1068 -41.40 18.30 8.25
CA ALA A 1068 -40.14 18.63 7.57
C ALA A 1068 -40.39 19.13 6.14
N TRP A 1069 -41.37 18.56 5.43
CA TRP A 1069 -41.82 19.06 4.13
C TRP A 1069 -42.42 20.46 4.25
N LYS A 1070 -43.24 20.72 5.28
CA LYS A 1070 -43.81 22.05 5.54
C LYS A 1070 -42.74 23.14 5.70
N VAL A 1071 -41.63 22.85 6.38
CA VAL A 1071 -40.50 23.80 6.47
C VAL A 1071 -39.94 24.13 5.08
N LEU A 1072 -39.85 23.16 4.18
CA LEU A 1072 -39.39 23.39 2.81
C LEU A 1072 -40.40 24.15 1.96
N THR A 1073 -41.71 23.89 2.12
CA THR A 1073 -42.74 24.67 1.41
C THR A 1073 -42.72 26.14 1.84
N ASP A 1074 -42.51 26.42 3.13
CA ASP A 1074 -42.39 27.78 3.65
C ASP A 1074 -41.16 28.50 3.06
N TYR A 1075 -40.01 27.80 3.00
CA TYR A 1075 -38.79 28.30 2.35
C TYR A 1075 -38.99 28.57 0.85
N TYR A 1076 -39.51 27.61 0.09
CA TYR A 1076 -39.67 27.78 -1.36
C TYR A 1076 -40.72 28.84 -1.71
N SER A 1077 -41.70 29.07 -0.83
CA SER A 1077 -42.67 30.16 -0.94
C SER A 1077 -42.05 31.52 -0.61
N SER A 1078 -41.08 31.61 0.30
CA SER A 1078 -40.40 32.88 0.59
C SER A 1078 -39.56 33.37 -0.58
N LEU A 1079 -39.01 32.46 -1.40
CA LEU A 1079 -38.29 32.80 -2.65
C LEU A 1079 -39.18 33.39 -3.76
N GLN A 1080 -40.51 33.44 -3.59
CA GLN A 1080 -41.43 34.09 -4.55
C GLN A 1080 -41.71 35.56 -4.22
N LYS A 1081 -41.25 36.06 -3.05
CA LYS A 1081 -41.50 37.43 -2.60
C LYS A 1081 -40.42 38.45 -3.00
N ASP A 1082 -39.33 37.99 -3.62
CA ASP A 1082 -38.21 38.81 -4.10
C ASP A 1082 -38.15 38.87 -5.64
#